data_AF-A0A831TJ93-F1
#
_entry.id   AF-A0A831TJ93-F1
#
_cell.length_a   1.000
_cell.length_b   1.000
_cell.length_c   1.000
_cell.angle_alpha   90.00
_cell.angle_beta   90.00
_cell.angle_gamma   90.00
#
_symmetry.space_group_name_H-M   'P 1'
#
loop_
_entity.id
_entity.type
_entity.pdbx_description
1 polymer ?
#
loop_
_entity_poly.entity_id
_entity_poly.type
_entity_poly.pdbx_seq_one_letter_code
_entity_poly.pdbx_strand_id
1 'polypeptide(L)'
;MKKENSNANSCFKRMDFNLSRGQMMRIGRTFCAALLLFTSIIAIGSFPDPAEAAVTLVSGATYKIKHADSGKYLDTDADGAVSLASNSIYDDQDWIVTQDASGDWTIDNVRTGREYLNTDPSNIVTWNTGGGIYDDALWSFEETTGGYRINNKATDRDYLYATTADEVRWNTGSTDSSTVWIFELVQFGETIIQPDDPNIEYYGRWDKSASASYHSYWGGAYLKVRFTGTSVELKLDKATTLLVNIDDTGDRMFSNVNGTVNLTPTPLSLGTHTLRVAAQFDTKEIVFKGLVLDPGATTEAPLVSNNKIIEFIGDSITTGADNPYGDGDAFAWLAGDLLGAQHTQISDPGIALVDGYGAHSVGMESAYYKLQTPNYSTTTNWNFSNYTPDAIVINLGSNDYYTDIDPALFQSRYIDFLADVRNIYPNAEIFGIRLFNGWFETEVKNAVDARIAAGDTKVHYVDTTGWLEGYGSPTTEDYVIKDSGVSVHPSRLGHVKVAKNLAPILDPYLNQSFTQVRVEAEDMSLSNYEVESNEDASFLNNIRVPSSGTGTASYTFTEATGTYDLQVNYFDENDGASTYSLYVDNTLVGSWTADQDLGSAGPDLSVLTAKMFSNVSISQGSVIKIEGAFDNFEAARIDRLKIFSQ
;
A
#
# COMPACT_ATOMS: atom_id res chain seq x y z
N MET A 1 6.86 -63.45 31.01
CA MET A 1 8.07 -63.13 30.24
C MET A 1 8.12 -61.62 30.07
N LYS A 2 9.32 -61.05 30.31
CA LYS A 2 9.79 -59.64 30.25
C LYS A 2 9.08 -58.75 29.21
N LYS A 3 8.93 -57.43 29.35
CA LYS A 3 9.37 -56.43 30.34
C LYS A 3 8.55 -55.14 30.14
N GLU A 4 8.29 -54.46 31.24
CA GLU A 4 7.64 -53.16 31.41
C GLU A 4 8.64 -51.99 31.47
N ASN A 5 8.12 -50.80 31.15
CA ASN A 5 8.22 -49.51 31.86
C ASN A 5 9.50 -48.63 31.86
N SER A 6 9.31 -47.45 31.24
CA SER A 6 9.21 -46.09 31.83
C SER A 6 10.33 -45.47 32.69
N ASN A 7 10.60 -44.21 32.32
CA ASN A 7 10.77 -43.01 33.16
C ASN A 7 12.10 -42.68 33.90
N ALA A 8 12.56 -41.46 33.55
CA ALA A 8 12.91 -40.32 34.43
C ALA A 8 14.37 -40.09 34.93
N ASN A 9 14.88 -38.94 34.49
CA ASN A 9 15.57 -37.84 35.19
C ASN A 9 16.97 -37.94 35.85
N SER A 10 17.79 -36.96 35.40
CA SER A 10 18.80 -36.15 36.13
C SER A 10 20.20 -36.72 36.39
N CYS A 11 21.24 -36.02 35.90
CA CYS A 11 22.15 -35.18 36.72
C CYS A 11 23.42 -34.75 35.94
N PHE A 12 23.80 -33.49 36.11
CA PHE A 12 25.05 -32.85 35.67
C PHE A 12 26.32 -33.50 36.27
N LYS A 13 27.41 -33.59 35.49
CA LYS A 13 28.79 -33.34 35.97
C LYS A 13 29.82 -33.20 34.82
N ARG A 14 30.61 -32.12 34.89
CA ARG A 14 31.86 -31.85 34.14
C ARG A 14 32.95 -32.89 34.45
N MET A 15 33.86 -33.15 33.50
CA MET A 15 35.31 -33.10 33.73
C MET A 15 36.13 -33.16 32.43
N ASP A 16 37.19 -32.35 32.42
CA ASP A 16 38.15 -32.03 31.36
C ASP A 16 39.09 -33.19 30.98
N PHE A 17 39.71 -33.09 29.79
CA PHE A 17 41.03 -33.69 29.54
C PHE A 17 41.95 -32.76 28.73
N ASN A 18 43.04 -32.37 29.38
CA ASN A 18 44.28 -31.82 28.85
C ASN A 18 45.22 -32.96 28.43
N LEU A 19 46.13 -32.69 27.48
CA LEU A 19 47.49 -33.27 27.26
C LEU A 19 47.89 -32.96 25.79
N SER A 20 49.15 -32.81 25.34
CA SER A 20 50.37 -32.15 25.81
C SER A 20 51.41 -32.27 24.67
N ARG A 21 52.05 -31.16 24.28
CA ARG A 21 53.43 -30.96 23.71
C ARG A 21 54.12 -32.03 22.84
N GLY A 22 54.63 -31.57 21.68
CA GLY A 22 55.86 -32.06 21.04
C GLY A 22 56.27 -31.23 19.81
N GLN A 23 57.25 -30.33 19.94
CA GLN A 23 57.85 -29.52 18.87
C GLN A 23 58.95 -30.31 18.10
N MET A 24 59.13 -30.06 16.79
CA MET A 24 60.39 -29.57 16.18
C MET A 24 60.36 -29.53 14.63
N MET A 25 60.43 -28.32 14.08
CA MET A 25 61.33 -27.80 13.03
C MET A 25 62.00 -28.76 12.00
N ARG A 26 61.79 -28.53 10.69
CA ARG A 26 62.80 -28.03 9.69
C ARG A 26 62.44 -28.35 8.21
N ILE A 27 62.57 -27.30 7.36
CA ILE A 27 63.09 -27.26 5.96
C ILE A 27 62.31 -28.09 4.91
N GLY A 28 61.80 -27.62 3.76
CA GLY A 28 62.03 -26.42 2.97
C GLY A 28 62.26 -26.79 1.48
N ARG A 29 61.33 -26.41 0.60
CA ARG A 29 61.38 -26.32 -0.90
C ARG A 29 61.21 -27.65 -1.67
N THR A 30 60.31 -27.76 -2.66
CA THR A 30 60.40 -27.10 -3.98
C THR A 30 59.05 -27.12 -4.73
N PHE A 31 58.79 -26.03 -5.48
CA PHE A 31 57.70 -25.74 -6.42
C PHE A 31 57.50 -26.79 -7.55
N CYS A 32 56.25 -27.03 -8.00
CA CYS A 32 55.66 -26.54 -9.28
C CYS A 32 54.42 -27.34 -9.76
N ALA A 33 53.51 -26.63 -10.44
CA ALA A 33 52.41 -27.06 -11.34
C ALA A 33 51.16 -27.72 -10.67
N ALA A 34 50.06 -26.99 -10.44
CA ALA A 34 49.02 -26.51 -11.37
C ALA A 34 48.12 -27.63 -11.94
N LEU A 35 46.86 -27.73 -11.47
CA LEU A 35 45.62 -27.53 -12.26
C LEU A 35 44.34 -27.79 -11.42
N LEU A 36 43.56 -26.70 -11.21
CA LEU A 36 42.07 -26.53 -11.26
C LEU A 36 41.16 -27.65 -10.68
N LEU A 37 40.18 -27.38 -9.80
CA LEU A 37 39.00 -26.53 -10.04
C LEU A 37 38.24 -26.15 -8.73
N PHE A 38 37.45 -25.07 -8.85
CA PHE A 38 36.46 -24.48 -7.93
C PHE A 38 36.92 -23.41 -6.93
N THR A 39 37.16 -22.21 -7.46
CA THR A 39 36.77 -20.95 -6.79
C THR A 39 36.24 -19.98 -7.86
N SER A 40 34.98 -19.58 -7.73
CA SER A 40 34.32 -18.48 -8.46
C SER A 40 32.85 -18.44 -7.98
N ILE A 41 32.14 -17.33 -7.76
CA ILE A 41 32.33 -15.87 -7.80
C ILE A 41 31.19 -15.35 -6.90
N ILE A 42 31.46 -14.52 -5.87
CA ILE A 42 30.46 -13.57 -5.36
C ILE A 42 30.95 -12.23 -5.87
N ALA A 43 30.41 -11.82 -7.01
CA ALA A 43 30.56 -10.46 -7.51
C ALA A 43 29.76 -9.57 -6.57
N ILE A 44 30.45 -8.94 -5.62
CA ILE A 44 29.99 -7.69 -5.05
C ILE A 44 30.02 -6.75 -6.24
N GLY A 45 28.86 -6.32 -6.71
CA GLY A 45 28.76 -5.29 -7.74
C GLY A 45 29.56 -4.09 -7.26
N SER A 46 30.72 -3.88 -7.90
CA SER A 46 31.36 -2.58 -7.92
C SER A 46 30.30 -1.58 -8.39
N PHE A 47 30.03 -0.55 -7.61
CA PHE A 47 29.39 0.64 -8.13
C PHE A 47 30.09 0.99 -9.45
N PRO A 48 29.36 1.25 -10.55
CA PRO A 48 29.99 1.80 -11.72
C PRO A 48 30.78 3.05 -11.30
N ASP A 49 32.00 3.16 -11.82
CA ASP A 49 32.74 4.41 -11.84
C ASP A 49 31.79 5.51 -12.36
N PRO A 50 31.69 6.71 -11.76
CA PRO A 50 30.70 7.72 -12.18
C PRO A 50 30.92 8.30 -13.59
N ALA A 51 31.86 7.74 -14.35
CA ALA A 51 32.11 8.09 -15.73
C ALA A 51 31.57 6.97 -16.64
N GLU A 52 30.63 7.35 -17.52
CA GLU A 52 30.08 6.54 -18.63
C GLU A 52 28.77 5.76 -18.41
N ALA A 53 27.78 6.36 -17.73
CA ALA A 53 26.38 6.12 -18.08
C ALA A 53 25.71 7.47 -18.34
N ALA A 54 25.11 7.65 -19.52
CA ALA A 54 24.25 8.80 -19.78
C ALA A 54 23.08 8.72 -18.79
N VAL A 55 22.95 9.73 -17.94
CA VAL A 55 21.83 9.84 -17.00
C VAL A 55 20.61 10.22 -17.82
N THR A 56 19.70 9.27 -18.06
CA THR A 56 18.38 9.58 -18.62
C THR A 56 17.73 10.67 -17.77
N LEU A 57 17.32 11.77 -18.41
CA LEU A 57 16.65 12.88 -17.70
C LEU A 57 15.30 12.42 -17.17
N VAL A 58 15.01 12.81 -15.92
CA VAL A 58 13.77 12.52 -15.21
C VAL A 58 12.94 13.79 -15.18
N SER A 59 11.76 13.75 -15.80
CA SER A 59 10.80 14.86 -15.76
C SER A 59 10.45 15.22 -14.31
N GLY A 60 10.47 16.50 -13.97
CA GLY A 60 10.20 17.05 -12.64
C GLY A 60 11.37 17.00 -11.67
N ALA A 61 12.49 16.37 -12.02
CA ALA A 61 13.66 16.32 -11.15
C ALA A 61 14.47 17.63 -11.20
N THR A 62 15.18 17.91 -10.10
CA THR A 62 16.06 19.08 -10.00
C THR A 62 17.49 18.72 -10.36
N TYR A 63 18.12 19.54 -11.18
CA TYR A 63 19.47 19.35 -11.69
C TYR A 63 20.31 20.62 -11.53
N LYS A 64 21.60 20.41 -11.29
CA LYS A 64 22.63 21.37 -11.60
C LYS A 64 23.08 21.12 -13.04
N ILE A 65 22.95 22.13 -13.91
CA ILE A 65 23.25 22.00 -15.34
C ILE A 65 24.66 22.53 -15.59
N LYS A 66 25.62 21.62 -15.80
CA LYS A 66 27.05 21.91 -15.92
C LYS A 66 27.48 21.97 -17.39
N HIS A 67 28.14 23.05 -17.80
CA HIS A 67 28.79 23.13 -19.10
C HIS A 67 30.04 22.23 -19.13
N ALA A 68 30.07 21.26 -20.05
CA ALA A 68 31.04 20.17 -20.05
C ALA A 68 32.50 20.65 -20.16
N ASP A 69 32.78 21.61 -21.05
CA ASP A 69 34.14 22.11 -21.29
C ASP A 69 34.69 22.95 -20.12
N SER A 70 33.84 23.80 -19.54
CA SER A 70 34.27 24.73 -18.48
C SER A 70 34.20 24.13 -17.07
N GLY A 71 33.35 23.11 -16.87
CA GLY A 71 33.01 22.57 -15.56
C GLY A 71 32.18 23.52 -14.67
N LYS A 72 31.67 24.62 -15.22
CA LYS A 72 30.82 25.61 -14.54
C LYS A 72 29.34 25.33 -14.77
N TYR A 73 28.47 25.93 -13.96
CA TYR A 73 27.05 25.65 -13.89
C TYR A 73 26.21 26.84 -14.34
N LEU A 74 25.05 26.58 -14.93
CA LEU A 74 24.04 27.60 -15.19
C LEU A 74 23.64 28.27 -13.87
N ASP A 75 23.73 29.59 -13.84
CA ASP A 75 23.52 30.43 -12.66
C ASP A 75 22.67 31.64 -13.04
N THR A 76 21.58 31.85 -12.29
CA THR A 76 20.69 32.99 -12.47
C THR A 76 21.13 34.19 -11.64
N ASP A 77 21.26 35.36 -12.27
CA ASP A 77 21.50 36.61 -11.52
C ASP A 77 20.17 37.24 -11.04
N ALA A 78 20.27 38.36 -10.31
CA ALA A 78 19.08 39.08 -9.83
C ALA A 78 18.39 39.95 -10.90
N ASP A 79 19.03 40.18 -12.04
CA ASP A 79 18.64 41.17 -13.06
C ASP A 79 18.06 40.54 -14.33
N GLY A 80 17.87 39.21 -14.36
CA GLY A 80 17.23 38.48 -15.46
C GLY A 80 18.18 37.68 -16.34
N ALA A 81 19.50 37.76 -16.11
CA ALA A 81 20.48 37.08 -16.94
C ALA A 81 20.80 35.67 -16.41
N VAL A 82 21.21 34.80 -17.34
CA VAL A 82 21.76 33.48 -17.06
C VAL A 82 23.21 33.43 -17.53
N SER A 83 24.10 33.02 -16.63
CA SER A 83 25.54 32.95 -16.86
C SER A 83 26.13 31.64 -16.35
N LEU A 84 27.45 31.44 -16.51
CA LEU A 84 28.16 30.32 -15.91
C LEU A 84 28.94 30.74 -14.66
N ALA A 85 28.76 29.99 -13.58
CA ALA A 85 29.49 30.19 -12.33
C ALA A 85 30.09 28.88 -11.78
N SER A 86 31.02 29.00 -10.85
CA SER A 86 31.52 27.84 -10.10
C SER A 86 30.41 27.22 -9.26
N ASN A 87 30.47 25.90 -9.04
CA ASN A 87 29.50 25.17 -8.24
C ASN A 87 29.24 25.86 -6.89
N SER A 88 27.97 26.05 -6.55
CA SER A 88 27.52 26.65 -5.31
C SER A 88 26.43 25.78 -4.66
N ILE A 89 26.18 26.01 -3.37
CA ILE A 89 25.07 25.38 -2.64
C ILE A 89 23.78 26.21 -2.72
N TYR A 90 23.78 27.30 -3.48
CA TYR A 90 22.64 28.19 -3.59
C TYR A 90 21.66 27.70 -4.66
N ASP A 91 20.38 27.98 -4.41
CA ASP A 91 19.25 27.55 -5.22
C ASP A 91 19.20 28.21 -6.61
N ASP A 92 19.97 29.28 -6.82
CA ASP A 92 20.08 29.99 -8.10
C ASP A 92 20.81 29.19 -9.20
N GLN A 93 21.42 28.06 -8.84
CA GLN A 93 22.02 27.08 -9.77
C GLN A 93 21.22 25.77 -9.90
N ASP A 94 20.08 25.66 -9.22
CA ASP A 94 19.27 24.45 -9.20
C ASP A 94 18.06 24.63 -10.13
N TRP A 95 17.86 23.66 -11.01
CA TRP A 95 16.89 23.76 -12.11
C TRP A 95 15.97 22.54 -12.17
N ILE A 96 14.66 22.75 -12.10
CA ILE A 96 13.63 21.74 -12.30
C ILE A 96 13.44 21.53 -13.80
N VAL A 97 13.62 20.30 -14.27
CA VAL A 97 13.53 19.95 -15.70
C VAL A 97 12.29 19.11 -15.92
N THR A 98 11.27 19.67 -16.58
CA THR A 98 9.93 19.05 -16.71
C THR A 98 9.57 18.85 -18.16
N GLN A 99 9.12 17.65 -18.53
CA GLN A 99 8.58 17.33 -19.85
C GLN A 99 7.06 17.54 -19.86
N ASP A 100 6.54 18.23 -20.88
CA ASP A 100 5.12 18.41 -21.11
C ASP A 100 4.51 17.28 -21.95
N ALA A 101 3.19 17.32 -22.12
CA ALA A 101 2.44 16.29 -22.87
C ALA A 101 2.75 16.26 -24.38
N SER A 102 3.36 17.31 -24.93
CA SER A 102 3.87 17.31 -26.32
C SER A 102 5.25 16.66 -26.46
N GLY A 103 5.93 16.40 -25.34
CA GLY A 103 7.29 15.86 -25.31
C GLY A 103 8.37 16.93 -25.25
N ASP A 104 7.99 18.22 -25.22
CA ASP A 104 8.91 19.35 -25.04
C ASP A 104 9.24 19.55 -23.55
N TRP A 105 10.35 20.19 -23.27
CA TRP A 105 10.85 20.37 -21.91
C TRP A 105 10.89 21.83 -21.50
N THR A 106 10.56 22.10 -20.25
CA THR A 106 10.85 23.37 -19.57
C THR A 106 11.99 23.18 -18.59
N ILE A 107 12.82 24.21 -18.42
CA ILE A 107 13.90 24.26 -17.44
C ILE A 107 13.61 25.45 -16.52
N ASP A 108 13.16 25.19 -15.30
CA ASP A 108 12.67 26.20 -14.34
C ASP A 108 13.66 26.37 -13.19
N ASN A 109 13.95 27.59 -12.75
CA ASN A 109 14.86 27.80 -11.63
C ASN A 109 14.13 27.54 -10.30
N VAL A 110 14.76 26.82 -9.37
CA VAL A 110 14.14 26.51 -8.07
C VAL A 110 13.87 27.77 -7.23
N ARG A 111 14.61 28.86 -7.47
CA ARG A 111 14.50 30.08 -6.70
C ARG A 111 13.21 30.84 -7.00
N THR A 112 12.41 31.06 -5.97
CA THR A 112 11.12 31.77 -6.08
C THR A 112 11.25 33.12 -6.80
N GLY A 113 10.39 33.32 -7.80
CA GLY A 113 10.34 34.54 -8.61
C GLY A 113 11.25 34.53 -9.84
N ARG A 114 11.97 33.44 -10.08
CA ARG A 114 12.70 33.14 -11.31
C ARG A 114 12.05 31.90 -11.92
N GLU A 115 11.51 32.01 -13.12
CA GLU A 115 10.82 30.89 -13.77
C GLU A 115 11.74 30.22 -14.81
N TYR A 116 11.33 30.22 -16.08
CA TYR A 116 11.91 29.40 -17.13
C TYR A 116 13.18 30.00 -17.74
N LEU A 117 14.15 29.12 -18.03
CA LEU A 117 15.25 29.39 -18.95
C LEU A 117 14.67 29.73 -20.32
N ASN A 118 14.94 30.95 -20.78
CA ASN A 118 14.32 31.52 -21.97
C ASN A 118 15.39 32.16 -22.88
N THR A 119 15.13 32.18 -24.18
CA THR A 119 15.98 32.82 -25.18
C THR A 119 15.34 34.08 -25.76
N ASP A 120 16.13 35.13 -25.98
CA ASP A 120 15.67 36.33 -26.69
C ASP A 120 16.17 36.37 -28.15
N PRO A 121 15.54 37.18 -29.04
CA PRO A 121 16.01 37.34 -30.42
C PRO A 121 17.39 38.01 -30.58
N SER A 122 17.93 38.63 -29.54
CA SER A 122 19.24 39.32 -29.52
C SER A 122 20.39 38.41 -29.10
N ASN A 123 20.16 37.09 -29.06
CA ASN A 123 21.12 36.10 -28.60
C ASN A 123 21.49 36.26 -27.13
N ILE A 124 20.49 36.45 -26.27
CA ILE A 124 20.66 36.44 -24.82
C ILE A 124 19.80 35.31 -24.25
N VAL A 125 20.36 34.64 -23.24
CA VAL A 125 19.65 33.64 -22.45
C VAL A 125 19.32 34.26 -21.10
N THR A 126 18.06 34.17 -20.72
CA THR A 126 17.48 34.85 -19.57
C THR A 126 16.66 33.87 -18.75
N TRP A 127 16.18 34.33 -17.61
CA TRP A 127 15.08 33.70 -16.89
C TRP A 127 13.90 34.69 -16.87
N ASN A 128 12.67 34.21 -17.05
CA ASN A 128 11.48 35.09 -17.05
C ASN A 128 10.83 35.20 -15.64
N THR A 129 9.96 36.21 -15.46
CA THR A 129 9.28 36.55 -14.18
C THR A 129 7.77 36.29 -14.23
N GLY A 130 7.30 35.35 -15.06
CA GLY A 130 5.88 35.19 -15.35
C GLY A 130 5.47 35.77 -16.70
N GLY A 131 4.49 35.11 -17.30
CA GLY A 131 4.12 35.23 -18.71
C GLY A 131 4.25 33.84 -19.33
N GLY A 132 3.17 33.31 -19.92
CA GLY A 132 3.06 31.89 -20.26
C GLY A 132 4.22 31.28 -21.05
N ILE A 133 4.28 29.95 -21.07
CA ILE A 133 5.31 29.20 -21.79
C ILE A 133 5.10 29.35 -23.31
N TYR A 134 6.11 29.86 -24.01
CA TYR A 134 6.15 29.94 -25.48
C TYR A 134 7.36 29.15 -26.01
N ASP A 135 7.49 29.05 -27.33
CA ASP A 135 8.57 28.29 -27.99
C ASP A 135 9.98 28.74 -27.56
N ASP A 136 10.13 29.97 -27.05
CA ASP A 136 11.41 30.51 -26.59
C ASP A 136 11.88 29.94 -25.23
N ALA A 137 10.96 29.35 -24.45
CA ALA A 137 11.19 28.66 -23.18
C ALA A 137 10.98 27.14 -23.24
N LEU A 138 10.73 26.59 -24.45
CA LEU A 138 10.58 25.16 -24.69
C LEU A 138 11.83 24.56 -25.31
N TRP A 139 12.19 23.37 -24.85
CA TRP A 139 13.46 22.72 -25.13
C TRP A 139 13.31 21.26 -25.55
N SER A 140 14.27 20.75 -26.30
CA SER A 140 14.49 19.31 -26.51
C SER A 140 15.95 18.96 -26.24
N PHE A 141 16.21 17.70 -25.89
CA PHE A 141 17.54 17.24 -25.50
C PHE A 141 18.06 16.21 -26.50
N GLU A 142 19.21 16.49 -27.09
CA GLU A 142 19.93 15.58 -27.98
C GLU A 142 21.08 14.92 -27.21
N GLU A 143 21.06 13.60 -27.08
CA GLU A 143 22.18 12.87 -26.46
C GLU A 143 23.46 12.98 -27.28
N THR A 144 24.57 13.17 -26.57
CA THR A 144 25.90 13.15 -27.18
C THR A 144 26.93 12.50 -26.26
N THR A 145 28.16 12.34 -26.75
CA THR A 145 29.24 11.80 -25.92
C THR A 145 29.55 12.78 -24.79
N GLY A 146 29.26 12.37 -23.55
CA GLY A 146 29.58 13.16 -22.36
C GLY A 146 28.50 14.15 -21.92
N GLY A 147 27.27 14.07 -22.45
CA GLY A 147 26.15 14.90 -21.98
C GLY A 147 25.02 15.05 -22.99
N TYR A 148 24.35 16.18 -22.95
CA TYR A 148 23.24 16.56 -23.81
C TYR A 148 23.53 17.87 -24.52
N ARG A 149 22.98 18.05 -25.72
CA ARG A 149 22.78 19.37 -26.32
C ARG A 149 21.34 19.81 -26.08
N ILE A 150 21.17 21.06 -25.69
CA ILE A 150 19.86 21.66 -25.36
C ILE A 150 19.41 22.47 -26.57
N ASN A 151 18.36 22.01 -27.25
CA ASN A 151 17.79 22.62 -28.45
C ASN A 151 16.56 23.47 -28.10
N ASN A 152 16.54 24.72 -28.53
CA ASN A 152 15.36 25.57 -28.37
C ASN A 152 14.29 25.23 -29.41
N LYS A 153 13.00 25.38 -29.05
CA LYS A 153 11.90 25.12 -29.97
C LYS A 153 11.66 26.25 -30.99
N ALA A 154 12.11 27.48 -30.70
CA ALA A 154 11.98 28.59 -31.64
C ALA A 154 12.76 28.32 -32.94
N THR A 155 12.10 28.44 -34.09
CA THR A 155 12.62 27.97 -35.39
C THR A 155 13.89 28.67 -35.91
N ASP A 156 14.29 29.78 -35.29
CA ASP A 156 15.49 30.56 -35.64
C ASP A 156 16.68 30.30 -34.70
N ARG A 157 16.55 29.33 -33.77
CA ARG A 157 17.51 29.04 -32.71
C ARG A 157 17.69 27.53 -32.61
N ASP A 158 18.92 27.07 -32.56
CA ASP A 158 19.25 25.64 -32.41
C ASP A 158 19.74 25.38 -30.99
N TYR A 159 21.06 25.38 -30.78
CA TYR A 159 21.67 24.88 -29.54
C TYR A 159 22.04 25.99 -28.56
N LEU A 160 21.79 25.74 -27.27
CA LEU A 160 22.38 26.48 -26.16
C LEU A 160 23.89 26.22 -26.09
N TYR A 161 24.69 27.27 -25.97
CA TYR A 161 26.14 27.15 -25.86
C TYR A 161 26.71 28.18 -24.87
N ALA A 162 27.91 27.90 -24.38
CA ALA A 162 28.63 28.79 -23.51
C ALA A 162 29.81 29.47 -24.21
N THR A 163 30.01 30.75 -23.94
CA THR A 163 31.16 31.49 -24.43
C THR A 163 32.37 31.34 -23.49
N THR A 164 33.56 31.71 -23.96
CA THR A 164 34.77 31.79 -23.13
C THR A 164 34.72 32.88 -22.07
N ALA A 165 33.74 33.79 -22.14
CA ALA A 165 33.47 34.83 -21.16
C ALA A 165 32.39 34.42 -20.14
N ASP A 166 32.05 33.13 -20.06
CA ASP A 166 31.04 32.55 -19.15
C ASP A 166 29.61 33.05 -19.41
N GLU A 167 29.34 33.62 -20.59
CA GLU A 167 27.97 33.94 -21.02
C GLU A 167 27.28 32.73 -21.63
N VAL A 168 25.97 32.63 -21.43
CA VAL A 168 25.11 31.60 -22.01
C VAL A 168 24.33 32.20 -23.17
N ARG A 169 24.37 31.52 -24.33
CA ARG A 169 23.94 32.03 -25.63
C ARG A 169 23.24 30.91 -26.42
N TRP A 170 22.63 31.24 -27.55
CA TRP A 170 22.11 30.25 -28.50
C TRP A 170 22.78 30.41 -29.87
N ASN A 171 22.89 29.31 -30.63
CA ASN A 171 23.49 29.31 -31.97
C ASN A 171 22.49 28.84 -33.04
N THR A 172 22.93 28.83 -34.30
CA THR A 172 22.15 28.37 -35.47
C THR A 172 22.82 27.17 -36.14
N GLY A 173 23.19 26.16 -35.34
CA GLY A 173 23.55 24.82 -35.82
C GLY A 173 24.99 24.39 -35.54
N SER A 174 25.76 25.13 -34.73
CA SER A 174 27.07 24.62 -34.28
C SER A 174 26.84 23.54 -33.22
N THR A 175 27.63 22.47 -33.28
CA THR A 175 27.55 21.31 -32.37
C THR A 175 28.90 20.98 -31.72
N ASP A 176 29.80 21.96 -31.69
CA ASP A 176 31.10 21.84 -31.03
C ASP A 176 30.96 21.65 -29.50
N SER A 177 32.09 21.48 -28.82
CA SER A 177 32.13 21.13 -27.41
C SER A 177 31.52 22.20 -26.48
N SER A 178 31.37 23.45 -26.95
CA SER A 178 30.69 24.52 -26.19
C SER A 178 29.17 24.32 -26.04
N THR A 179 28.60 23.35 -26.76
CA THR A 179 27.17 23.01 -26.75
C THR A 179 26.81 21.84 -25.84
N VAL A 180 27.79 21.27 -25.12
CA VAL A 180 27.60 20.05 -24.34
C VAL A 180 27.36 20.39 -22.87
N TRP A 181 26.24 19.88 -22.34
CA TRP A 181 25.76 20.11 -20.98
C TRP A 181 25.58 18.79 -20.22
N ILE A 182 25.96 18.77 -18.96
CA ILE A 182 25.87 17.62 -18.06
C ILE A 182 24.84 17.95 -16.99
N PHE A 183 23.82 17.10 -16.86
CA PHE A 183 22.79 17.24 -15.85
C PHE A 183 23.19 16.43 -14.62
N GLU A 184 23.57 17.13 -13.56
CA GLU A 184 23.91 16.54 -12.27
C GLU A 184 22.70 16.61 -11.35
N LEU A 185 22.11 15.46 -11.01
CA LEU A 185 20.93 15.40 -10.16
C LEU A 185 21.22 16.06 -8.80
N VAL A 186 20.41 17.06 -8.43
CA VAL A 186 20.48 17.67 -7.10
C VAL A 186 19.83 16.72 -6.12
N GLN A 187 20.66 16.07 -5.31
CA GLN A 187 20.17 15.32 -4.16
C GLN A 187 19.96 16.30 -3.01
N PHE A 188 18.72 16.79 -2.84
CA PHE A 188 18.34 17.32 -1.53
C PHE A 188 18.36 16.17 -0.52
N GLY A 189 18.64 16.47 0.75
CA GLY A 189 18.50 15.46 1.80
C GLY A 189 17.09 14.85 1.76
N GLU A 190 16.98 13.55 2.07
CA GLU A 190 15.72 12.83 2.25
C GLU A 190 14.62 13.68 2.90
N THR A 191 13.39 13.66 2.36
CA THR A 191 12.26 14.31 3.04
C THR A 191 11.75 13.40 4.15
N ILE A 192 11.90 13.83 5.40
CA ILE A 192 11.45 13.06 6.57
C ILE A 192 10.09 13.58 7.03
N ILE A 193 9.08 12.72 6.94
CA ILE A 193 7.73 13.00 7.45
C ILE A 193 7.62 12.44 8.87
N GLN A 194 7.23 13.26 9.83
CA GLN A 194 7.10 12.84 11.23
C GLN A 194 5.76 12.13 11.50
N PRO A 195 5.65 11.31 12.56
CA PRO A 195 4.39 10.65 12.90
C PRO A 195 3.20 11.61 13.14
N ASP A 196 3.47 12.82 13.61
CA ASP A 196 2.45 13.84 13.88
C ASP A 196 2.09 14.72 12.66
N ASP A 197 2.55 14.34 11.46
CA ASP A 197 2.14 14.99 10.21
C ASP A 197 0.60 14.98 10.08
N PRO A 198 -0.04 16.14 9.83
CA PRO A 198 -1.49 16.26 9.85
C PRO A 198 -2.20 15.53 8.71
N ASN A 199 -1.47 15.12 7.67
CA ASN A 199 -2.00 14.37 6.54
C ASN A 199 -1.98 12.85 6.76
N ILE A 200 -1.37 12.37 7.85
CA ILE A 200 -1.39 10.95 8.20
C ILE A 200 -2.63 10.64 9.04
N GLU A 201 -3.51 9.82 8.48
CA GLU A 201 -4.68 9.30 9.16
C GLU A 201 -4.34 8.01 9.89
N TYR A 202 -4.90 7.82 11.09
CA TYR A 202 -4.66 6.64 11.91
C TYR A 202 -5.98 6.00 12.32
N TYR A 203 -6.13 4.72 12.02
CA TYR A 203 -7.33 3.94 12.29
C TYR A 203 -7.02 2.79 13.26
N GLY A 204 -7.92 2.60 14.21
CA GLY A 204 -7.73 1.72 15.37
C GLY A 204 -7.07 2.41 16.57
N ARG A 205 -6.62 1.60 17.53
CA ARG A 205 -6.09 2.10 18.81
C ARG A 205 -4.60 2.38 18.72
N TRP A 206 -4.28 3.65 18.55
CA TRP A 206 -2.90 4.15 18.50
C TRP A 206 -2.53 4.91 19.78
N ASP A 207 -1.36 4.60 20.34
CA ASP A 207 -0.72 5.45 21.35
C ASP A 207 0.08 6.55 20.65
N LYS A 208 -0.36 7.79 20.87
CA LYS A 208 0.23 9.01 20.32
C LYS A 208 0.88 9.89 21.38
N SER A 209 1.12 9.35 22.59
CA SER A 209 1.64 10.11 23.73
C SER A 209 3.07 10.64 23.51
N ALA A 210 3.84 10.03 22.60
CA ALA A 210 5.14 10.49 22.16
C ALA A 210 5.10 10.92 20.69
N SER A 211 5.27 12.21 20.39
CA SER A 211 5.21 12.73 19.00
C SER A 211 6.25 12.13 18.06
N ALA A 212 7.40 11.68 18.59
CA ALA A 212 8.44 11.05 17.80
C ALA A 212 8.17 9.57 17.48
N SER A 213 7.09 8.96 18.01
CA SER A 213 6.84 7.52 17.89
C SER A 213 5.41 7.15 18.22
N TYR A 214 4.65 6.68 17.23
CA TYR A 214 3.28 6.22 17.46
C TYR A 214 3.21 4.69 17.43
N HIS A 215 2.41 4.11 18.32
CA HIS A 215 2.33 2.67 18.51
C HIS A 215 0.93 2.15 18.22
N SER A 216 0.81 1.06 17.45
CA SER A 216 -0.44 0.31 17.31
C SER A 216 -0.31 -1.05 18.01
N TYR A 217 -1.24 -1.39 18.90
CA TYR A 217 -1.14 -2.60 19.72
C TYR A 217 -2.12 -3.70 19.36
N TRP A 218 -3.22 -3.34 18.71
CA TRP A 218 -4.25 -4.27 18.26
C TRP A 218 -4.03 -4.60 16.78
N GLY A 219 -4.44 -5.80 16.38
CA GLY A 219 -4.43 -6.25 15.00
C GLY A 219 -5.32 -5.38 14.10
N GLY A 220 -5.04 -5.37 12.80
CA GLY A 220 -5.82 -4.61 11.81
C GLY A 220 -5.82 -3.09 12.03
N ALA A 221 -5.01 -2.55 12.95
CA ALA A 221 -4.79 -1.12 13.07
C ALA A 221 -3.83 -0.65 11.96
N TYR A 222 -4.14 0.49 11.34
CA TYR A 222 -3.41 0.98 10.19
C TYR A 222 -3.28 2.50 10.15
N LEU A 223 -2.34 2.97 9.35
CA LEU A 223 -2.23 4.37 8.94
C LEU A 223 -2.51 4.51 7.45
N LYS A 224 -3.01 5.67 7.04
CA LYS A 224 -3.17 6.06 5.64
C LYS A 224 -2.55 7.42 5.40
N VAL A 225 -1.94 7.61 4.24
CA VAL A 225 -1.37 8.88 3.82
C VAL A 225 -1.38 8.98 2.30
N ARG A 226 -1.49 10.20 1.77
CA ARG A 226 -1.18 10.51 0.37
C ARG A 226 0.18 11.16 0.31
N PHE A 227 1.01 10.79 -0.66
CA PHE A 227 2.35 11.35 -0.82
C PHE A 227 2.68 11.61 -2.29
N THR A 228 3.47 12.65 -2.57
CA THR A 228 4.00 12.92 -3.91
C THR A 228 5.33 12.22 -4.15
N GLY A 229 5.74 12.09 -5.41
CA GLY A 229 7.05 11.54 -5.78
C GLY A 229 6.93 10.18 -6.47
N THR A 230 7.94 9.34 -6.27
CA THR A 230 8.13 8.04 -6.89
C THR A 230 8.51 6.97 -5.88
N SER A 231 8.96 7.34 -4.68
CA SER A 231 9.36 6.40 -3.64
C SER A 231 8.86 6.75 -2.24
N VAL A 232 8.69 5.71 -1.42
CA VAL A 232 8.38 5.84 0.00
C VAL A 232 9.05 4.74 0.83
N GLU A 233 9.67 5.14 1.93
CA GLU A 233 10.19 4.25 2.96
C GLU A 233 9.49 4.49 4.30
N LEU A 234 9.39 3.43 5.09
CA LEU A 234 8.77 3.43 6.42
C LEU A 234 9.84 3.30 7.51
N LYS A 235 9.84 4.21 8.49
CA LYS A 235 10.73 4.12 9.66
C LYS A 235 10.05 3.42 10.82
N LEU A 236 10.69 2.35 11.31
CA LEU A 236 10.23 1.46 12.39
C LEU A 236 11.28 1.34 13.50
N ASP A 237 10.84 1.34 14.75
CA ASP A 237 11.69 1.12 15.93
C ASP A 237 11.67 -0.32 16.45
N LYS A 238 10.77 -1.14 15.90
CA LYS A 238 10.54 -2.52 16.31
C LYS A 238 10.32 -3.39 15.09
N ALA A 239 10.89 -4.59 15.10
CA ALA A 239 10.65 -5.58 14.07
C ALA A 239 9.19 -6.04 14.09
N THR A 240 8.54 -6.05 12.94
CA THR A 240 7.14 -6.44 12.81
C THR A 240 6.84 -6.99 11.41
N THR A 241 5.63 -7.51 11.22
CA THR A 241 5.10 -7.89 9.91
C THR A 241 3.99 -6.93 9.54
N LEU A 242 4.08 -6.36 8.34
CA LEU A 242 3.15 -5.34 7.85
C LEU A 242 2.35 -5.86 6.66
N LEU A 243 1.13 -5.35 6.52
CA LEU A 243 0.42 -5.33 5.25
C LEU A 243 0.52 -3.92 4.68
N VAL A 244 0.98 -3.80 3.45
CA VAL A 244 1.24 -2.54 2.77
C VAL A 244 0.48 -2.51 1.46
N ASN A 245 -0.32 -1.47 1.26
CA ASN A 245 -1.05 -1.25 0.03
C ASN A 245 -0.73 0.14 -0.51
N ILE A 246 -0.25 0.16 -1.75
CA ILE A 246 0.08 1.38 -2.49
C ILE A 246 -0.88 1.47 -3.66
N ASP A 247 -1.52 2.62 -3.82
CA ASP A 247 -2.44 2.91 -4.93
C ASP A 247 -3.58 1.89 -5.09
N ASP A 248 -4.03 1.30 -4.00
CA ASP A 248 -5.08 0.28 -4.01
C ASP A 248 -4.74 -0.90 -4.94
N THR A 249 -3.47 -1.26 -5.09
CA THR A 249 -3.01 -2.37 -5.95
C THR A 249 -2.92 -3.72 -5.23
N GLY A 250 -3.56 -3.83 -4.07
CA GLY A 250 -3.57 -5.02 -3.22
C GLY A 250 -2.64 -4.91 -2.01
N ASP A 251 -2.98 -5.64 -0.94
CA ASP A 251 -2.16 -5.71 0.27
C ASP A 251 -0.96 -6.62 0.04
N ARG A 252 0.26 -6.11 0.27
CA ARG A 252 1.52 -6.86 0.16
C ARG A 252 2.12 -7.08 1.54
N MET A 253 2.59 -8.29 1.82
CA MET A 253 3.16 -8.63 3.13
C MET A 253 4.66 -8.33 3.21
N PHE A 254 5.05 -7.47 4.15
CA PHE A 254 6.44 -7.19 4.49
C PHE A 254 6.79 -7.88 5.81
N SER A 255 7.42 -9.06 5.72
CA SER A 255 7.64 -9.94 6.87
C SER A 255 8.88 -9.61 7.70
N ASN A 256 8.72 -9.46 9.01
CA ASN A 256 9.80 -9.28 9.99
C ASN A 256 10.78 -8.14 9.62
N VAL A 257 10.23 -7.03 9.11
CA VAL A 257 10.99 -5.83 8.71
C VAL A 257 11.21 -4.90 9.91
N ASN A 258 12.28 -4.11 9.88
CA ASN A 258 12.66 -3.15 10.92
C ASN A 258 13.48 -1.98 10.35
N GLY A 259 13.73 -0.95 11.15
CA GLY A 259 14.56 0.19 10.74
C GLY A 259 13.88 1.00 9.64
N THR A 260 14.62 1.40 8.61
CA THR A 260 14.06 2.03 7.42
C THR A 260 13.76 0.96 6.37
N VAL A 261 12.48 0.82 6.02
CA VAL A 261 11.98 -0.21 5.11
C VAL A 261 11.55 0.44 3.80
N ASN A 262 12.24 0.13 2.70
CA ASN A 262 11.85 0.59 1.37
C ASN A 262 10.58 -0.18 0.92
N LEU A 263 9.49 0.56 0.72
CA LEU A 263 8.19 -0.01 0.30
C LEU A 263 8.02 0.00 -1.24
N THR A 264 8.87 0.73 -1.94
CA THR A 264 8.89 0.93 -3.39
C THR A 264 10.28 0.62 -3.95
N PRO A 265 10.75 -0.65 -3.87
CA PRO A 265 12.06 -1.03 -4.39
C PRO A 265 12.16 -0.82 -5.91
N THR A 266 11.03 -0.94 -6.61
CA THR A 266 10.83 -0.40 -7.96
C THR A 266 10.14 0.96 -7.81
N PRO A 267 10.71 2.05 -8.38
CA PRO A 267 10.08 3.36 -8.33
C PRO A 267 8.69 3.37 -8.96
N LEU A 268 7.76 4.09 -8.35
CA LEU A 268 6.45 4.39 -8.91
C LEU A 268 6.57 5.44 -10.02
N SER A 269 5.54 5.55 -10.84
CA SER A 269 5.39 6.69 -11.77
C SER A 269 5.33 8.00 -10.98
N LEU A 270 5.99 9.06 -11.45
CA LEU A 270 5.92 10.36 -10.78
C LEU A 270 4.46 10.83 -10.65
N GLY A 271 4.03 11.11 -9.43
CA GLY A 271 2.68 11.60 -9.18
C GLY A 271 2.35 11.71 -7.71
N THR A 272 1.06 11.61 -7.41
CA THR A 272 0.55 11.45 -6.05
C THR A 272 0.04 10.04 -5.87
N HIS A 273 0.48 9.40 -4.79
CA HIS A 273 0.17 8.03 -4.44
C HIS A 273 -0.57 7.96 -3.13
N THR A 274 -1.29 6.86 -2.92
CA THR A 274 -1.87 6.50 -1.62
C THR A 274 -1.04 5.38 -0.99
N LEU A 275 -0.87 5.45 0.32
CA LEU A 275 -0.23 4.40 1.11
C LEU A 275 -1.13 4.03 2.29
N ARG A 276 -1.39 2.73 2.47
CA ARG A 276 -1.91 2.13 3.70
C ARG A 276 -0.85 1.18 4.27
N VAL A 277 -0.56 1.32 5.57
CA VAL A 277 0.32 0.39 6.30
C VAL A 277 -0.42 -0.12 7.54
N ALA A 278 -0.55 -1.44 7.65
CA ALA A 278 -1.35 -2.09 8.68
C ALA A 278 -0.57 -3.16 9.45
N ALA A 279 -0.96 -3.35 10.70
CA ALA A 279 -0.52 -4.48 11.51
C ALA A 279 -1.16 -5.74 10.93
N GLN A 280 -0.35 -6.76 10.64
CA GLN A 280 -0.83 -8.00 10.02
C GLN A 280 -1.60 -8.92 11.00
N PHE A 281 -1.36 -8.78 12.31
CA PHE A 281 -1.97 -9.63 13.35
C PHE A 281 -1.95 -8.91 14.72
N ASP A 282 -2.67 -9.44 15.71
CA ASP A 282 -2.75 -8.92 17.10
C ASP A 282 -1.39 -8.76 17.81
N THR A 283 -0.40 -9.56 17.40
CA THR A 283 0.97 -9.56 17.93
C THR A 283 1.95 -8.70 17.11
N LYS A 284 1.49 -8.04 16.04
CA LYS A 284 2.32 -7.27 15.10
C LYS A 284 2.29 -5.77 15.38
N GLU A 285 2.72 -5.39 16.59
CA GLU A 285 2.83 -3.98 16.97
C GLU A 285 3.61 -3.18 15.93
N ILE A 286 3.04 -2.07 15.45
CA ILE A 286 3.78 -1.08 14.66
C ILE A 286 4.32 -0.04 15.62
N VAL A 287 5.63 0.18 15.60
CA VAL A 287 6.28 1.31 16.26
C VAL A 287 6.76 2.28 15.20
N PHE A 288 5.88 3.18 14.78
CA PHE A 288 6.03 4.07 13.64
C PHE A 288 6.82 5.34 14.00
N LYS A 289 7.89 5.63 13.25
CA LYS A 289 8.79 6.78 13.44
C LYS A 289 8.74 7.80 12.30
N GLY A 290 7.86 7.61 11.32
CA GLY A 290 7.75 8.51 10.18
C GLY A 290 8.02 7.84 8.83
N LEU A 291 7.96 8.64 7.77
CA LEU A 291 8.24 8.23 6.40
C LEU A 291 9.50 8.91 5.88
N VAL A 292 10.09 8.29 4.87
CA VAL A 292 11.10 8.91 4.01
C VAL A 292 10.52 8.97 2.62
N LEU A 293 10.47 10.18 2.06
CA LEU A 293 10.04 10.42 0.69
C LEU A 293 11.20 10.97 -0.11
N ASP A 294 10.99 11.02 -1.43
CA ASP A 294 11.91 11.66 -2.35
C ASP A 294 12.26 13.09 -1.92
N PRO A 295 13.46 13.57 -2.29
CA PRO A 295 13.83 14.97 -2.20
C PRO A 295 12.73 15.91 -2.71
N GLY A 296 12.17 16.76 -1.83
CA GLY A 296 11.13 17.74 -2.19
C GLY A 296 9.70 17.18 -2.29
N ALA A 297 9.51 15.86 -2.16
CA ALA A 297 8.18 15.27 -2.04
C ALA A 297 7.48 15.65 -0.73
N THR A 298 6.15 15.58 -0.71
CA THR A 298 5.32 16.00 0.43
C THR A 298 4.17 15.04 0.65
N THR A 299 3.59 15.07 1.85
CA THR A 299 2.27 14.45 2.07
C THR A 299 1.15 15.39 1.59
N GLU A 300 0.02 14.82 1.20
CA GLU A 300 -1.19 15.56 0.84
C GLU A 300 -2.36 15.19 1.74
N ALA A 301 -3.31 16.13 1.89
CA ALA A 301 -4.55 15.89 2.62
C ALA A 301 -5.28 14.65 2.06
N PRO A 302 -5.94 13.84 2.93
CA PRO A 302 -6.72 12.70 2.46
C PRO A 302 -7.84 13.17 1.53
N LEU A 303 -8.17 12.35 0.53
CA LEU A 303 -9.28 12.64 -0.39
C LEU A 303 -10.60 12.82 0.37
N VAL A 304 -10.76 12.11 1.49
CA VAL A 304 -11.97 12.11 2.31
C VAL A 304 -11.58 12.04 3.77
N SER A 305 -12.02 13.01 4.57
CA SER A 305 -11.68 13.13 5.99
C SER A 305 -12.79 12.70 6.96
N ASN A 306 -13.96 12.27 6.46
CA ASN A 306 -15.13 11.91 7.26
C ASN A 306 -15.64 10.49 7.00
N ASN A 307 -14.75 9.58 6.60
CA ASN A 307 -15.11 8.20 6.34
C ASN A 307 -15.70 7.55 7.60
N LYS A 308 -16.69 6.68 7.38
CA LYS A 308 -17.37 5.95 8.45
C LYS A 308 -16.46 4.90 9.05
N ILE A 309 -16.55 4.67 10.36
CA ILE A 309 -15.69 3.73 11.07
C ILE A 309 -16.53 2.54 11.55
N ILE A 310 -16.08 1.33 11.22
CA ILE A 310 -16.63 0.07 11.74
C ILE A 310 -15.64 -0.54 12.74
N GLU A 311 -16.03 -0.72 14.00
CA GLU A 311 -15.23 -1.44 14.99
C GLU A 311 -15.69 -2.90 15.07
N PHE A 312 -14.80 -3.83 14.72
CA PHE A 312 -15.03 -5.26 14.85
C PHE A 312 -14.42 -5.74 16.16
N ILE A 313 -15.23 -6.35 17.02
CA ILE A 313 -14.82 -6.89 18.31
C ILE A 313 -14.91 -8.42 18.23
N GLY A 314 -13.83 -9.13 18.57
CA GLY A 314 -13.87 -10.58 18.46
C GLY A 314 -12.65 -11.35 18.94
N ASP A 315 -12.58 -12.59 18.51
CA ASP A 315 -11.51 -13.54 18.81
C ASP A 315 -10.65 -13.84 17.57
N SER A 316 -10.03 -15.02 17.52
CA SER A 316 -9.18 -15.50 16.44
C SER A 316 -9.86 -15.52 15.06
N ILE A 317 -11.19 -15.65 14.99
CA ILE A 317 -11.91 -15.56 13.72
C ILE A 317 -11.91 -14.12 13.20
N THR A 318 -11.99 -13.14 14.10
CA THR A 318 -11.95 -11.72 13.74
C THR A 318 -10.53 -11.26 13.41
N THR A 319 -9.51 -11.97 13.90
CA THR A 319 -8.11 -11.74 13.50
C THR A 319 -7.69 -12.51 12.24
N GLY A 320 -8.59 -13.28 11.62
CA GLY A 320 -8.27 -14.12 10.45
C GLY A 320 -7.23 -15.22 10.74
N ALA A 321 -7.19 -15.74 11.96
CA ALA A 321 -6.24 -16.77 12.37
C ALA A 321 -6.26 -17.97 11.41
N ASP A 322 -5.10 -18.60 11.25
CA ASP A 322 -4.79 -19.66 10.27
C ASP A 322 -4.76 -19.22 8.80
N ASN A 323 -5.03 -17.96 8.48
CA ASN A 323 -4.83 -17.43 7.14
C ASN A 323 -3.50 -16.66 7.03
N PRO A 324 -2.81 -16.69 5.87
CA PRO A 324 -1.47 -16.12 5.73
C PRO A 324 -1.36 -14.64 6.10
N TYR A 325 -2.36 -13.82 5.75
CA TYR A 325 -2.33 -12.37 5.99
C TYR A 325 -3.07 -11.98 7.27
N GLY A 326 -3.56 -12.95 8.06
CA GLY A 326 -4.15 -12.69 9.37
C GLY A 326 -5.29 -11.69 9.29
N ASP A 327 -5.13 -10.52 9.91
CA ASP A 327 -6.18 -9.49 9.93
C ASP A 327 -6.59 -9.06 8.52
N GLY A 328 -5.66 -9.03 7.55
CA GLY A 328 -5.95 -8.67 6.15
C GLY A 328 -6.78 -9.70 5.40
N ASP A 329 -6.81 -10.95 5.87
CA ASP A 329 -7.65 -12.02 5.33
C ASP A 329 -9.00 -12.10 6.05
N ALA A 330 -9.15 -11.42 7.19
CA ALA A 330 -10.31 -11.54 8.04
C ALA A 330 -11.53 -10.87 7.42
N PHE A 331 -12.71 -11.43 7.70
CA PHE A 331 -13.99 -10.88 7.22
C PHE A 331 -14.19 -9.41 7.65
N ALA A 332 -13.61 -9.00 8.78
CA ALA A 332 -13.65 -7.64 9.29
C ALA A 332 -12.96 -6.65 8.34
N TRP A 333 -11.73 -6.96 7.93
CA TRP A 333 -10.96 -6.18 6.96
C TRP A 333 -11.65 -6.14 5.60
N LEU A 334 -12.04 -7.32 5.12
CA LEU A 334 -12.69 -7.49 3.83
C LEU A 334 -14.05 -6.78 3.74
N ALA A 335 -14.86 -6.79 4.80
CA ALA A 335 -16.14 -6.06 4.82
C ALA A 335 -15.93 -4.54 4.83
N GLY A 336 -14.93 -4.05 5.56
CA GLY A 336 -14.55 -2.64 5.53
C GLY A 336 -14.12 -2.19 4.12
N ASP A 337 -13.25 -2.97 3.47
CA ASP A 337 -12.76 -2.72 2.11
C ASP A 337 -13.88 -2.78 1.05
N LEU A 338 -14.85 -3.70 1.18
CA LEU A 338 -16.04 -3.76 0.31
C LEU A 338 -16.89 -2.49 0.41
N LEU A 339 -17.04 -1.97 1.63
CA LEU A 339 -17.85 -0.79 1.90
C LEU A 339 -17.11 0.52 1.60
N GLY A 340 -15.79 0.50 1.44
CA GLY A 340 -14.98 1.72 1.45
C GLY A 340 -14.96 2.42 2.82
N ALA A 341 -15.46 1.75 3.85
CA ALA A 341 -15.48 2.25 5.22
C ALA A 341 -14.12 2.04 5.88
N GLN A 342 -13.77 2.92 6.79
CA GLN A 342 -12.63 2.69 7.67
C GLN A 342 -13.03 1.65 8.71
N HIS A 343 -12.07 0.88 9.19
CA HIS A 343 -12.37 -0.20 10.12
C HIS A 343 -11.25 -0.38 11.14
N THR A 344 -11.57 -1.12 12.20
CA THR A 344 -10.60 -1.54 13.21
C THR A 344 -11.02 -2.85 13.81
N GLN A 345 -10.04 -3.68 14.18
CA GLN A 345 -10.24 -4.96 14.83
C GLN A 345 -9.74 -4.88 16.28
N ILE A 346 -10.67 -4.89 17.23
CA ILE A 346 -10.37 -5.10 18.65
C ILE A 346 -10.59 -6.58 18.93
N SER A 347 -9.63 -7.38 18.49
CA SER A 347 -9.68 -8.83 18.60
C SER A 347 -8.33 -9.42 18.96
N ASP A 348 -8.37 -10.57 19.63
CA ASP A 348 -7.19 -11.30 20.09
C ASP A 348 -7.45 -12.81 20.04
N PRO A 349 -6.56 -13.64 19.47
CA PRO A 349 -6.76 -15.08 19.37
C PRO A 349 -6.93 -15.76 20.73
N GLY A 350 -7.99 -16.55 20.86
CA GLY A 350 -8.27 -17.29 22.09
C GLY A 350 -8.95 -16.47 23.19
N ILE A 351 -9.21 -15.17 22.99
CA ILE A 351 -9.95 -14.36 23.95
C ILE A 351 -11.42 -14.81 24.04
N ALA A 352 -11.91 -14.98 25.26
CA ALA A 352 -13.33 -15.17 25.55
C ALA A 352 -14.00 -13.80 25.79
N LEU A 353 -15.33 -13.74 25.80
CA LEU A 353 -16.03 -12.57 26.31
C LEU A 353 -15.76 -12.39 27.81
N VAL A 354 -15.90 -13.48 28.58
CA VAL A 354 -15.94 -13.44 30.06
C VAL A 354 -14.55 -13.60 30.67
N ASP A 355 -14.24 -12.81 31.71
CA ASP A 355 -13.00 -12.96 32.47
C ASP A 355 -12.81 -14.36 33.06
N GLY A 356 -11.59 -14.89 33.00
CA GLY A 356 -11.24 -16.22 33.49
C GLY A 356 -11.56 -17.39 32.55
N TYR A 357 -12.14 -17.12 31.38
CA TYR A 357 -12.39 -18.08 30.31
C TYR A 357 -11.51 -17.83 29.09
N GLY A 358 -11.42 -18.81 28.18
CA GLY A 358 -10.53 -18.74 27.02
C GLY A 358 -9.05 -18.90 27.37
N ALA A 359 -8.17 -18.40 26.49
CA ALA A 359 -6.71 -18.54 26.61
C ALA A 359 -6.07 -17.54 27.56
N HIS A 360 -6.78 -16.44 27.86
CA HIS A 360 -6.30 -15.34 28.68
C HIS A 360 -7.01 -15.33 30.04
N SER A 361 -6.37 -14.76 31.07
CA SER A 361 -7.05 -14.54 32.35
C SER A 361 -8.09 -13.42 32.29
N VAL A 362 -8.00 -12.56 31.28
CA VAL A 362 -8.86 -11.40 31.04
C VAL A 362 -9.62 -11.64 29.75
N GLY A 363 -10.95 -11.54 29.80
CA GLY A 363 -11.85 -11.61 28.65
C GLY A 363 -12.07 -10.24 28.01
N MET A 364 -12.79 -10.21 26.90
CA MET A 364 -13.06 -8.99 26.15
C MET A 364 -13.86 -7.96 26.97
N GLU A 365 -14.69 -8.40 27.92
CA GLU A 365 -15.42 -7.51 28.82
C GLU A 365 -14.51 -6.57 29.63
N SER A 366 -13.26 -6.99 29.88
CA SER A 366 -12.24 -6.19 30.57
C SER A 366 -11.19 -5.64 29.60
N ALA A 367 -10.79 -6.43 28.59
CA ALA A 367 -9.77 -6.04 27.62
C ALA A 367 -10.24 -4.90 26.69
N TYR A 368 -11.54 -4.81 26.42
CA TYR A 368 -12.09 -3.76 25.55
C TYR A 368 -11.83 -2.34 26.08
N TYR A 369 -11.59 -2.17 27.38
CA TYR A 369 -11.26 -0.87 27.98
C TYR A 369 -9.78 -0.49 27.87
N LYS A 370 -8.94 -1.33 27.24
CA LYS A 370 -7.48 -1.21 27.28
C LYS A 370 -6.88 -0.71 25.98
N LEU A 371 -5.79 0.04 26.10
CA LEU A 371 -5.03 0.52 24.95
C LEU A 371 -4.30 -0.63 24.24
N GLN A 372 -3.85 -1.64 24.99
CA GLN A 372 -3.06 -2.76 24.49
C GLN A 372 -3.83 -4.09 24.61
N THR A 373 -3.46 -5.05 23.77
CA THR A 373 -4.01 -6.42 23.80
C THR A 373 -3.68 -7.13 25.13
N PRO A 374 -4.42 -8.19 25.49
CA PRO A 374 -4.10 -9.06 26.64
C PRO A 374 -2.69 -9.67 26.64
N ASN A 375 -2.00 -9.68 25.49
CA ASN A 375 -0.60 -10.09 25.37
C ASN A 375 0.38 -9.21 26.18
N TYR A 376 -0.05 -8.03 26.63
CA TYR A 376 0.73 -7.13 27.49
C TYR A 376 0.35 -7.31 28.96
N SER A 377 1.34 -7.56 29.82
CA SER A 377 1.13 -7.79 31.25
C SER A 377 0.62 -6.57 32.03
N THR A 378 0.81 -5.37 31.48
CA THR A 378 0.31 -4.11 32.02
C THR A 378 -0.17 -3.24 30.86
N THR A 379 -1.28 -2.55 31.04
CA THR A 379 -1.82 -1.65 30.01
C THR A 379 -2.64 -0.53 30.64
N THR A 380 -2.58 0.65 30.03
CA THR A 380 -3.42 1.80 30.38
C THR A 380 -4.83 1.64 29.79
N ASN A 381 -5.77 2.43 30.29
CA ASN A 381 -7.10 2.47 29.69
C ASN A 381 -7.05 3.19 28.34
N TRP A 382 -7.80 2.67 27.37
CA TRP A 382 -8.07 3.36 26.12
C TRP A 382 -8.89 4.63 26.37
N ASN A 383 -8.55 5.71 25.68
CA ASN A 383 -9.37 6.91 25.68
C ASN A 383 -10.41 6.82 24.55
N PHE A 384 -11.64 6.49 24.91
CA PHE A 384 -12.76 6.35 23.97
C PHE A 384 -13.18 7.66 23.27
N SER A 385 -12.61 8.81 23.65
CA SER A 385 -12.82 10.06 22.88
C SER A 385 -11.92 10.17 21.64
N ASN A 386 -11.00 9.23 21.42
CA ASN A 386 -10.04 9.29 20.30
C ASN A 386 -10.70 9.00 18.94
N TYR A 387 -11.75 8.16 18.90
CA TYR A 387 -12.64 8.02 17.76
C TYR A 387 -14.00 7.50 18.23
N THR A 388 -15.03 7.60 17.39
CA THR A 388 -16.35 7.02 17.64
C THR A 388 -16.74 6.18 16.42
N PRO A 389 -16.96 4.87 16.56
CA PRO A 389 -17.44 4.04 15.47
C PRO A 389 -18.91 4.37 15.13
N ASP A 390 -19.24 4.30 13.85
CA ASP A 390 -20.62 4.38 13.35
C ASP A 390 -21.33 3.03 13.52
N ALA A 391 -20.60 1.93 13.34
CA ALA A 391 -21.08 0.57 13.54
C ALA A 391 -20.07 -0.26 14.35
N ILE A 392 -20.59 -1.19 15.15
CA ILE A 392 -19.81 -2.13 15.95
C ILE A 392 -20.30 -3.54 15.67
N VAL A 393 -19.41 -4.44 15.27
CA VAL A 393 -19.76 -5.84 14.97
C VAL A 393 -19.07 -6.75 15.98
N ILE A 394 -19.84 -7.54 16.72
CA ILE A 394 -19.35 -8.39 17.80
C ILE A 394 -19.46 -9.87 17.41
N ASN A 395 -18.31 -10.52 17.27
CA ASN A 395 -18.16 -11.94 16.98
C ASN A 395 -17.36 -12.62 18.12
N LEU A 396 -18.05 -12.92 19.22
CA LEU A 396 -17.48 -13.48 20.45
C LEU A 396 -18.32 -14.64 20.96
N GLY A 397 -17.66 -15.60 21.62
CA GLY A 397 -18.29 -16.74 22.29
C GLY A 397 -17.61 -18.07 21.96
N SER A 398 -16.74 -18.13 20.94
CA SER A 398 -16.08 -19.38 20.54
C SER A 398 -15.24 -19.96 21.68
N ASN A 399 -14.45 -19.11 22.35
CA ASN A 399 -13.55 -19.53 23.42
C ASN A 399 -14.30 -19.72 24.75
N ASP A 400 -15.36 -18.95 25.01
CA ASP A 400 -16.29 -19.20 26.11
C ASP A 400 -16.90 -20.60 26.00
N TYR A 401 -17.36 -20.97 24.79
CA TYR A 401 -17.94 -22.29 24.51
C TYR A 401 -16.89 -23.38 24.66
N TYR A 402 -15.70 -23.17 24.09
CA TYR A 402 -14.59 -24.13 24.15
C TYR A 402 -14.12 -24.41 25.58
N THR A 403 -14.27 -23.43 26.48
CA THR A 403 -13.92 -23.54 27.90
C THR A 403 -15.10 -23.87 28.81
N ASP A 404 -16.23 -24.31 28.23
CA ASP A 404 -17.40 -24.88 28.92
C ASP A 404 -18.02 -23.94 29.97
N ILE A 405 -18.17 -22.66 29.61
CA ILE A 405 -18.94 -21.72 30.43
C ILE A 405 -20.41 -22.13 30.52
N ASP A 406 -21.08 -21.80 31.64
CA ASP A 406 -22.54 -21.88 31.73
C ASP A 406 -23.19 -20.94 30.68
N PRO A 407 -24.01 -21.46 29.75
CA PRO A 407 -24.66 -20.63 28.73
C PRO A 407 -25.49 -19.48 29.31
N ALA A 408 -26.11 -19.66 30.49
CA ALA A 408 -26.86 -18.61 31.14
C ALA A 408 -25.95 -17.48 31.66
N LEU A 409 -24.75 -17.83 32.14
CA LEU A 409 -23.74 -16.85 32.52
C LEU A 409 -23.24 -16.10 31.28
N PHE A 410 -22.88 -16.80 30.21
CA PHE A 410 -22.45 -16.19 28.95
C PHE A 410 -23.50 -15.18 28.43
N GLN A 411 -24.76 -15.59 28.34
CA GLN A 411 -25.86 -14.71 27.91
C GLN A 411 -25.95 -13.46 28.80
N SER A 412 -25.86 -13.62 30.13
CA SER A 412 -25.90 -12.48 31.06
C SER A 412 -24.75 -11.52 30.83
N ARG A 413 -23.53 -12.03 30.63
CA ARG A 413 -22.33 -11.20 30.38
C ARG A 413 -22.38 -10.53 29.02
N TYR A 414 -22.95 -11.18 28.01
CA TYR A 414 -23.17 -10.58 26.70
C TYR A 414 -24.17 -9.41 26.78
N ILE A 415 -25.25 -9.54 27.58
CA ILE A 415 -26.18 -8.43 27.85
C ILE A 415 -25.45 -7.24 28.49
N ASP A 416 -24.64 -7.51 29.51
CA ASP A 416 -23.86 -6.47 30.21
C ASP A 416 -22.89 -5.78 29.22
N PHE A 417 -22.17 -6.57 28.41
CA PHE A 417 -21.20 -6.04 27.45
C PHE A 417 -21.86 -5.18 26.37
N LEU A 418 -23.02 -5.58 25.83
CA LEU A 418 -23.78 -4.75 24.90
C LEU A 418 -24.23 -3.43 25.55
N ALA A 419 -24.64 -3.46 26.82
CA ALA A 419 -25.01 -2.26 27.56
C ALA A 419 -23.80 -1.32 27.80
N ASP A 420 -22.64 -1.89 28.12
CA ASP A 420 -21.39 -1.17 28.30
C ASP A 420 -20.92 -0.48 27.01
N VAL A 421 -20.90 -1.22 25.89
CA VAL A 421 -20.57 -0.67 24.57
C VAL A 421 -21.54 0.47 24.20
N ARG A 422 -22.85 0.30 24.45
CA ARG A 422 -23.83 1.37 24.24
C ARG A 422 -23.57 2.60 25.12
N ASN A 423 -23.16 2.41 26.37
CA ASN A 423 -22.85 3.53 27.27
C ASN A 423 -21.62 4.32 26.80
N ILE A 424 -20.64 3.64 26.21
CA ILE A 424 -19.45 4.26 25.63
C ILE A 424 -19.80 4.98 24.32
N TYR A 425 -20.59 4.33 23.45
CA TYR A 425 -20.98 4.84 22.14
C TYR A 425 -22.51 4.91 21.98
N PRO A 426 -23.16 6.01 22.45
CA PRO A 426 -24.61 6.12 22.49
C PRO A 426 -25.32 6.05 21.13
N ASN A 427 -24.60 6.34 20.04
CA ASN A 427 -25.18 6.47 18.70
C ASN A 427 -24.79 5.36 17.72
N ALA A 428 -23.81 4.51 18.05
CA ALA A 428 -23.33 3.46 17.16
C ALA A 428 -24.39 2.38 16.90
N GLU A 429 -24.43 1.82 15.71
CA GLU A 429 -25.24 0.64 15.43
C GLU A 429 -24.47 -0.62 15.88
N ILE A 430 -25.03 -1.42 16.79
CA ILE A 430 -24.33 -2.56 17.40
C ILE A 430 -24.90 -3.85 16.83
N PHE A 431 -24.06 -4.71 16.27
CA PHE A 431 -24.43 -5.96 15.63
C PHE A 431 -23.83 -7.13 16.41
N GLY A 432 -24.66 -7.89 17.14
CA GLY A 432 -24.27 -9.20 17.66
C GLY A 432 -24.48 -10.24 16.57
N ILE A 433 -23.41 -10.85 16.08
CA ILE A 433 -23.52 -11.84 14.99
C ILE A 433 -23.53 -13.25 15.56
N ARG A 434 -24.37 -14.13 14.98
CA ARG A 434 -24.32 -15.56 15.26
C ARG A 434 -22.95 -16.10 14.87
N LEU A 435 -22.30 -16.87 15.75
CA LEU A 435 -21.05 -17.56 15.41
C LEU A 435 -21.30 -18.48 14.20
N PHE A 436 -20.38 -18.50 13.23
CA PHE A 436 -20.62 -19.15 11.93
C PHE A 436 -20.92 -20.66 12.04
N ASN A 437 -20.39 -21.32 13.07
CA ASN A 437 -20.64 -22.73 13.36
C ASN A 437 -21.90 -22.99 14.22
N GLY A 438 -22.58 -21.94 14.67
CA GLY A 438 -23.83 -22.01 15.44
C GLY A 438 -23.70 -22.11 16.95
N TRP A 439 -22.49 -22.05 17.50
CA TRP A 439 -22.32 -21.99 18.95
C TRP A 439 -22.93 -20.71 19.53
N PHE A 440 -23.56 -20.86 20.70
CA PHE A 440 -24.27 -19.82 21.41
C PHE A 440 -25.30 -19.01 20.60
N GLU A 441 -25.89 -19.61 19.55
CA GLU A 441 -26.87 -18.92 18.72
C GLU A 441 -28.06 -18.38 19.52
N THR A 442 -28.54 -19.16 20.50
CA THR A 442 -29.69 -18.81 21.34
C THR A 442 -29.32 -17.71 22.31
N GLU A 443 -28.14 -17.82 22.93
CA GLU A 443 -27.64 -16.91 23.96
C GLU A 443 -27.33 -15.53 23.36
N VAL A 444 -26.64 -15.47 22.22
CA VAL A 444 -26.36 -14.19 21.52
C VAL A 444 -27.67 -13.53 21.09
N LYS A 445 -28.60 -14.30 20.49
CA LYS A 445 -29.89 -13.77 20.07
C LYS A 445 -30.70 -13.23 21.26
N ASN A 446 -30.80 -13.99 22.35
CA ASN A 446 -31.52 -13.58 23.54
C ASN A 446 -30.90 -12.35 24.20
N ALA A 447 -29.57 -12.23 24.17
CA ALA A 447 -28.87 -11.06 24.71
C ALA A 447 -29.23 -9.79 23.93
N VAL A 448 -29.22 -9.86 22.59
CA VAL A 448 -29.67 -8.77 21.72
C VAL A 448 -31.15 -8.45 21.96
N ASP A 449 -32.03 -9.46 21.94
CA ASP A 449 -33.47 -9.27 22.18
C ASP A 449 -33.74 -8.61 23.54
N ALA A 450 -32.96 -8.94 24.58
CA ALA A 450 -33.07 -8.33 25.91
C ALA A 450 -32.68 -6.84 25.90
N ARG A 451 -31.68 -6.44 25.11
CA ARG A 451 -31.31 -5.02 24.94
C ARG A 451 -32.37 -4.25 24.16
N ILE A 452 -32.94 -4.85 23.11
CA ILE A 452 -34.08 -4.28 22.37
C ILE A 452 -35.28 -4.09 23.31
N ALA A 453 -35.61 -5.10 24.11
CA ALA A 453 -36.70 -5.03 25.09
C ALA A 453 -36.45 -3.98 26.19
N ALA A 454 -35.19 -3.69 26.49
CA ALA A 454 -34.78 -2.60 27.39
C ALA A 454 -34.79 -1.21 26.73
N GLY A 455 -35.14 -1.12 25.44
CA GLY A 455 -35.33 0.13 24.71
C GLY A 455 -34.17 0.56 23.81
N ASP A 456 -33.13 -0.26 23.64
CA ASP A 456 -32.06 0.02 22.68
C ASP A 456 -32.55 -0.26 21.25
N THR A 457 -32.75 0.79 20.46
CA THR A 457 -33.26 0.67 19.08
C THR A 457 -32.16 0.55 18.04
N LYS A 458 -30.89 0.49 18.47
CA LYS A 458 -29.70 0.50 17.60
C LYS A 458 -28.81 -0.72 17.84
N VAL A 459 -29.43 -1.82 18.25
CA VAL A 459 -28.79 -3.11 18.45
C VAL A 459 -29.51 -4.15 17.61
N HIS A 460 -28.73 -4.97 16.92
CA HIS A 460 -29.20 -5.86 15.86
C HIS A 460 -28.60 -7.25 16.05
N TYR A 461 -29.41 -8.27 15.77
CA TYR A 461 -28.93 -9.64 15.69
C TYR A 461 -28.76 -10.00 14.21
N VAL A 462 -27.59 -10.52 13.85
CA VAL A 462 -27.31 -11.00 12.50
C VAL A 462 -27.27 -12.52 12.51
N ASP A 463 -28.25 -13.13 11.86
CA ASP A 463 -28.27 -14.57 11.65
C ASP A 463 -27.35 -14.94 10.48
N THR A 464 -26.27 -15.67 10.80
CA THR A 464 -25.25 -16.12 9.85
C THR A 464 -25.49 -17.55 9.33
N THR A 465 -26.68 -18.11 9.61
CA THR A 465 -27.03 -19.47 9.17
C THR A 465 -26.86 -19.63 7.65
N GLY A 466 -26.08 -20.63 7.24
CA GLY A 466 -25.83 -20.94 5.83
C GLY A 466 -24.82 -20.03 5.13
N TRP A 467 -24.16 -19.11 5.84
CA TRP A 467 -23.09 -18.30 5.24
C TRP A 467 -21.83 -19.10 4.97
N LEU A 468 -21.50 -20.03 5.88
CA LEU A 468 -20.42 -21.00 5.74
C LEU A 468 -20.97 -22.42 5.80
N GLU A 469 -20.39 -23.32 5.01
CA GLU A 469 -20.83 -24.70 4.89
C GLU A 469 -19.80 -25.69 5.45
N GLY A 470 -20.29 -26.87 5.86
CA GLY A 470 -19.43 -28.03 6.10
C GLY A 470 -18.50 -27.91 7.31
N TYR A 471 -18.81 -27.08 8.32
CA TYR A 471 -18.07 -27.08 9.59
C TYR A 471 -17.96 -28.51 10.16
N GLY A 472 -16.74 -28.93 10.52
CA GLY A 472 -16.43 -30.28 10.97
C GLY A 472 -16.31 -31.34 9.87
N SER A 473 -16.47 -30.97 8.59
CA SER A 473 -16.23 -31.85 7.43
C SER A 473 -14.85 -31.59 6.80
N PRO A 474 -14.04 -32.62 6.51
CA PRO A 474 -12.72 -32.44 5.88
C PRO A 474 -12.79 -32.07 4.39
N THR A 475 -13.98 -32.02 3.80
CA THR A 475 -14.20 -31.68 2.38
C THR A 475 -14.69 -30.25 2.17
N THR A 476 -14.80 -29.46 3.25
CA THR A 476 -15.19 -28.05 3.10
C THR A 476 -13.99 -27.20 2.69
N GLU A 477 -14.25 -26.21 1.84
CA GLU A 477 -13.28 -25.17 1.50
C GLU A 477 -13.46 -23.93 2.38
N ASP A 478 -14.56 -23.82 3.13
CA ASP A 478 -14.91 -22.64 3.93
C ASP A 478 -14.12 -22.53 5.24
N TYR A 479 -13.50 -23.62 5.67
CA TYR A 479 -12.72 -23.71 6.91
C TYR A 479 -11.32 -24.24 6.61
N VAL A 480 -10.34 -23.76 7.38
CA VAL A 480 -8.97 -24.25 7.26
C VAL A 480 -8.89 -25.72 7.67
N ILE A 481 -8.20 -26.54 6.88
CA ILE A 481 -7.91 -27.94 7.22
C ILE A 481 -6.49 -28.03 7.80
N LYS A 482 -6.38 -28.49 9.04
CA LYS A 482 -5.09 -28.74 9.71
C LYS A 482 -4.79 -30.23 9.80
N ASP A 483 -3.54 -30.56 10.11
CA ASP A 483 -3.14 -31.94 10.45
C ASP A 483 -3.96 -32.54 11.60
N SER A 484 -4.43 -31.70 12.52
CA SER A 484 -5.28 -32.07 13.65
C SER A 484 -6.77 -32.24 13.30
N GLY A 485 -7.15 -32.02 12.03
CA GLY A 485 -8.52 -32.02 11.55
C GLY A 485 -9.02 -30.64 11.13
N VAL A 486 -10.34 -30.53 10.92
CA VAL A 486 -11.00 -29.29 10.49
C VAL A 486 -10.86 -28.22 11.58
N SER A 487 -10.33 -27.06 11.21
CA SER A 487 -10.22 -25.90 12.09
C SER A 487 -11.58 -25.26 12.31
N VAL A 488 -11.74 -24.57 13.44
CA VAL A 488 -12.86 -23.67 13.67
C VAL A 488 -12.72 -22.35 12.89
N HIS A 489 -11.51 -22.04 12.43
CA HIS A 489 -11.22 -20.82 11.70
C HIS A 489 -11.63 -20.96 10.23
N PRO A 490 -12.40 -19.99 9.70
CA PRO A 490 -12.69 -19.90 8.28
C PRO A 490 -11.39 -19.80 7.45
N SER A 491 -11.41 -20.39 6.26
CA SER A 491 -10.39 -20.12 5.25
C SER A 491 -10.56 -18.72 4.67
N ARG A 492 -9.63 -18.25 3.82
CA ARG A 492 -9.80 -16.99 3.09
C ARG A 492 -11.10 -16.98 2.27
N LEU A 493 -11.47 -18.10 1.64
CA LEU A 493 -12.76 -18.24 0.96
C LEU A 493 -13.93 -18.04 1.93
N GLY A 494 -13.88 -18.67 3.11
CA GLY A 494 -14.90 -18.48 4.14
C GLY A 494 -15.00 -17.02 4.58
N HIS A 495 -13.88 -16.35 4.83
CA HIS A 495 -13.86 -14.93 5.16
C HIS A 495 -14.43 -14.03 4.06
N VAL A 496 -14.13 -14.32 2.79
CA VAL A 496 -14.73 -13.63 1.63
C VAL A 496 -16.24 -13.81 1.59
N LYS A 497 -16.75 -15.03 1.81
CA LYS A 497 -18.20 -15.29 1.88
C LYS A 497 -18.86 -14.50 3.02
N VAL A 498 -18.25 -14.49 4.20
CA VAL A 498 -18.77 -13.72 5.34
C VAL A 498 -18.79 -12.23 5.01
N ALA A 499 -17.72 -11.68 4.44
CA ALA A 499 -17.65 -10.26 4.08
C ALA A 499 -18.71 -9.87 3.04
N LYS A 500 -18.86 -10.66 1.96
CA LYS A 500 -19.88 -10.42 0.92
C LYS A 500 -21.32 -10.51 1.45
N ASN A 501 -21.58 -11.30 2.49
CA ASN A 501 -22.90 -11.35 3.15
C ASN A 501 -23.09 -10.24 4.20
N LEU A 502 -22.04 -9.87 4.93
CA LEU A 502 -22.11 -8.89 6.00
C LEU A 502 -22.18 -7.45 5.48
N ALA A 503 -21.39 -7.10 4.45
CA ALA A 503 -21.31 -5.74 3.95
C ALA A 503 -22.69 -5.15 3.58
N PRO A 504 -23.56 -5.84 2.82
CA PRO A 504 -24.91 -5.33 2.50
C PRO A 504 -25.82 -5.11 3.72
N ILE A 505 -25.54 -5.78 4.85
CA ILE A 505 -26.30 -5.60 6.10
C ILE A 505 -25.85 -4.32 6.81
N LEU A 506 -24.55 -4.00 6.76
CA LEU A 506 -23.98 -2.83 7.42
C LEU A 506 -24.20 -1.55 6.60
N ASP A 507 -24.14 -1.63 5.27
CA ASP A 507 -24.16 -0.47 4.36
C ASP A 507 -25.28 0.55 4.65
N PRO A 508 -26.56 0.15 4.86
CA PRO A 508 -27.65 1.11 5.09
C PRO A 508 -27.49 1.95 6.36
N TYR A 509 -26.64 1.51 7.28
CA TYR A 509 -26.41 2.17 8.57
C TYR A 509 -25.25 3.17 8.54
N LEU A 510 -24.32 3.01 7.61
CA LEU A 510 -23.12 3.84 7.56
C LEU A 510 -23.41 5.24 7.04
N ASN A 511 -24.39 5.43 6.14
CA ASN A 511 -24.74 6.74 5.57
C ASN A 511 -23.49 7.51 5.09
N GLN A 512 -22.69 6.89 4.24
CA GLN A 512 -21.42 7.46 3.80
C GLN A 512 -21.65 8.75 3.00
N SER A 513 -20.93 9.81 3.39
CA SER A 513 -21.02 11.13 2.73
C SER A 513 -20.27 11.17 1.41
N PHE A 514 -19.37 10.21 1.22
CA PHE A 514 -18.54 10.00 0.06
C PHE A 514 -18.96 8.69 -0.58
N THR A 515 -19.13 8.72 -1.89
CA THR A 515 -19.51 7.53 -2.65
C THR A 515 -18.23 6.90 -3.18
N GLN A 516 -17.80 5.83 -2.51
CA GLN A 516 -16.86 4.87 -3.09
C GLN A 516 -17.64 3.66 -3.56
N VAL A 517 -17.68 3.44 -4.88
CA VAL A 517 -18.24 2.21 -5.43
C VAL A 517 -17.10 1.31 -5.82
N ARG A 518 -17.07 0.10 -5.26
CA ARG A 518 -16.23 -1.00 -5.72
C ARG A 518 -17.12 -1.96 -6.50
N VAL A 519 -16.70 -2.28 -7.72
CA VAL A 519 -17.36 -3.24 -8.60
C VAL A 519 -16.33 -4.30 -8.96
N GLU A 520 -16.48 -5.49 -8.40
CA GLU A 520 -15.66 -6.64 -8.78
C GLU A 520 -15.95 -6.99 -10.24
N ALA A 521 -14.91 -7.26 -11.03
CA ALA A 521 -15.07 -7.40 -12.47
C ALA A 521 -15.91 -8.63 -12.83
N GLU A 522 -15.88 -9.68 -12.02
CA GLU A 522 -16.71 -10.88 -12.18
C GLU A 522 -18.22 -10.62 -11.97
N ASP A 523 -18.58 -9.52 -11.30
CA ASP A 523 -19.98 -9.12 -11.05
C ASP A 523 -20.53 -8.20 -12.16
N MET A 524 -19.71 -7.84 -13.16
CA MET A 524 -20.13 -7.03 -14.31
C MET A 524 -20.84 -7.87 -15.40
N SER A 525 -21.51 -7.21 -16.34
CA SER A 525 -22.03 -7.86 -17.55
C SER A 525 -20.89 -8.15 -18.53
N LEU A 526 -20.56 -9.42 -18.72
CA LEU A 526 -19.40 -9.87 -19.51
C LEU A 526 -19.78 -10.30 -20.94
N SER A 527 -18.90 -10.00 -21.91
CA SER A 527 -18.92 -10.56 -23.26
C SER A 527 -17.49 -10.87 -23.71
N ASN A 528 -17.21 -12.14 -24.03
CA ASN A 528 -15.87 -12.68 -24.32
C ASN A 528 -14.82 -12.43 -23.21
N TYR A 529 -15.28 -12.08 -22.01
CA TYR A 529 -14.58 -12.26 -20.75
C TYR A 529 -15.16 -13.49 -20.06
N GLU A 530 -14.32 -14.25 -19.36
CA GLU A 530 -14.73 -15.32 -18.45
C GLU A 530 -14.15 -15.08 -17.05
N VAL A 531 -14.85 -15.55 -16.02
CA VAL A 531 -14.38 -15.48 -14.64
C VAL A 531 -13.26 -16.50 -14.45
N GLU A 532 -12.15 -16.07 -13.86
CA GLU A 532 -11.02 -16.89 -13.47
C GLU A 532 -10.86 -16.81 -11.94
N SER A 533 -10.71 -17.98 -11.31
CA SER A 533 -10.38 -18.02 -9.89
C SER A 533 -8.89 -17.71 -9.73
N ASN A 534 -8.59 -16.72 -8.91
CA ASN A 534 -7.24 -16.22 -8.68
C ASN A 534 -7.13 -15.74 -7.23
N GLU A 535 -6.24 -16.35 -6.44
CA GLU A 535 -6.08 -16.02 -5.02
C GLU A 535 -5.47 -14.63 -4.75
N ASP A 536 -4.77 -14.08 -5.74
CA ASP A 536 -4.16 -12.74 -5.68
C ASP A 536 -5.11 -11.64 -6.14
N ALA A 537 -6.25 -12.00 -6.75
CA ALA A 537 -7.32 -11.08 -7.13
C ALA A 537 -8.19 -10.71 -5.93
N SER A 538 -8.84 -9.54 -5.96
CA SER A 538 -9.76 -9.17 -4.90
C SER A 538 -10.90 -10.17 -4.82
N PHE A 539 -11.17 -10.64 -3.60
CA PHE A 539 -12.22 -11.62 -3.34
C PHE A 539 -12.13 -12.90 -4.19
N LEU A 540 -10.91 -13.30 -4.55
CA LEU A 540 -10.51 -14.58 -5.13
C LEU A 540 -10.90 -14.80 -6.60
N ASN A 541 -11.34 -13.76 -7.31
CA ASN A 541 -11.68 -13.85 -8.73
C ASN A 541 -11.26 -12.61 -9.49
N ASN A 542 -10.93 -12.80 -10.76
CA ASN A 542 -10.78 -11.76 -11.76
C ASN A 542 -11.54 -12.20 -13.03
N ILE A 543 -11.49 -11.38 -14.08
CA ILE A 543 -11.96 -11.78 -15.42
C ILE A 543 -10.81 -11.78 -16.41
N ARG A 544 -10.85 -12.70 -17.39
CA ARG A 544 -9.85 -12.81 -18.46
C ARG A 544 -10.48 -12.98 -19.84
N VAL A 545 -9.78 -12.54 -20.88
CA VAL A 545 -10.09 -12.88 -22.27
C VAL A 545 -9.52 -14.28 -22.56
N PRO A 546 -10.32 -15.27 -22.98
CA PRO A 546 -9.95 -16.68 -22.89
C PRO A 546 -8.82 -17.13 -23.83
N SER A 547 -8.65 -16.49 -24.99
CA SER A 547 -7.63 -16.96 -25.97
C SER A 547 -7.29 -16.00 -27.11
N SER A 548 -8.21 -15.12 -27.52
CA SER A 548 -7.95 -14.12 -28.57
C SER A 548 -9.08 -13.09 -28.65
N GLY A 549 -8.80 -11.99 -29.35
CA GLY A 549 -9.77 -10.94 -29.60
C GLY A 549 -10.00 -10.06 -28.39
N THR A 550 -11.20 -9.51 -28.29
CA THR A 550 -11.54 -8.47 -27.32
C THR A 550 -12.66 -8.94 -26.40
N GLY A 551 -12.48 -8.76 -25.10
CA GLY A 551 -13.52 -8.91 -24.09
C GLY A 551 -14.09 -7.55 -23.68
N THR A 552 -15.34 -7.52 -23.22
CA THR A 552 -15.97 -6.34 -22.62
C THR A 552 -16.66 -6.67 -21.31
N ALA A 553 -16.46 -5.83 -20.30
CA ALA A 553 -17.13 -5.87 -19.02
C ALA A 553 -17.89 -4.56 -18.82
N SER A 554 -19.21 -4.65 -18.55
CA SER A 554 -20.09 -3.48 -18.48
C SER A 554 -20.81 -3.39 -17.14
N TYR A 555 -20.79 -2.21 -16.53
CA TYR A 555 -21.47 -1.89 -15.28
C TYR A 555 -22.43 -0.71 -15.49
N THR A 556 -23.66 -0.82 -15.00
CA THR A 556 -24.62 0.28 -15.03
C THR A 556 -24.44 1.14 -13.79
N PHE A 557 -24.06 2.40 -13.99
CA PHE A 557 -23.76 3.32 -12.91
C PHE A 557 -25.01 3.68 -12.09
N THR A 558 -25.00 3.38 -10.79
CA THR A 558 -26.17 3.56 -9.91
C THR A 558 -26.19 4.87 -9.14
N GLU A 559 -25.04 5.54 -9.04
CA GLU A 559 -24.88 6.71 -8.19
C GLU A 559 -25.46 7.98 -8.82
N ALA A 560 -25.50 9.06 -8.05
CA ALA A 560 -25.96 10.34 -8.52
C ALA A 560 -25.14 10.82 -9.74
N THR A 561 -25.74 11.64 -10.61
CA THR A 561 -25.00 12.26 -11.72
C THR A 561 -23.95 13.22 -11.17
N GLY A 562 -22.71 13.13 -11.65
CA GLY A 562 -21.60 13.91 -11.12
C GLY A 562 -20.28 13.70 -11.86
N THR A 563 -19.20 14.15 -11.24
CA THR A 563 -17.83 13.93 -11.70
C THR A 563 -17.15 12.96 -10.75
N TYR A 564 -16.49 11.97 -11.34
CA TYR A 564 -15.89 10.85 -10.62
C TYR A 564 -14.48 10.59 -11.14
N ASP A 565 -13.64 10.09 -10.24
CA ASP A 565 -12.41 9.42 -10.60
C ASP A 565 -12.70 7.92 -10.72
N LEU A 566 -12.14 7.27 -11.76
CA LEU A 566 -12.25 5.83 -11.97
C LEU A 566 -10.88 5.18 -11.91
N GLN A 567 -10.79 4.07 -11.19
CA GLN A 567 -9.62 3.22 -11.14
C GLN A 567 -9.97 1.85 -11.71
N VAL A 568 -9.26 1.42 -12.74
CA VAL A 568 -9.34 0.05 -13.24
C VAL A 568 -8.12 -0.70 -12.71
N ASN A 569 -8.34 -1.69 -11.86
CA ASN A 569 -7.29 -2.60 -11.41
C ASN A 569 -7.20 -3.78 -12.39
N TYR A 570 -5.99 -4.09 -12.85
CA TYR A 570 -5.72 -5.08 -13.87
C TYR A 570 -4.36 -5.74 -13.62
N PHE A 571 -4.13 -6.90 -14.24
CA PHE A 571 -2.83 -7.59 -14.17
C PHE A 571 -2.03 -7.22 -15.43
N ASP A 572 -0.82 -6.70 -15.24
CA ASP A 572 0.13 -6.26 -16.28
C ASP A 572 1.24 -7.31 -16.40
N GLU A 573 0.98 -8.35 -17.19
CA GLU A 573 1.85 -9.53 -17.28
C GLU A 573 2.98 -9.29 -18.29
N ASN A 574 4.19 -9.80 -18.02
CA ASN A 574 5.34 -9.53 -18.87
C ASN A 574 5.54 -10.51 -20.06
N ASP A 575 4.47 -11.22 -20.47
CA ASP A 575 4.47 -12.16 -21.60
C ASP A 575 3.48 -11.79 -22.74
N GLY A 576 2.99 -10.54 -22.72
CA GLY A 576 2.19 -9.91 -23.76
C GLY A 576 2.23 -8.39 -23.66
N ALA A 577 1.37 -7.73 -24.44
CA ALA A 577 1.08 -6.30 -24.30
C ALA A 577 -0.41 -6.02 -24.54
N SER A 578 -1.26 -6.51 -23.65
CA SER A 578 -2.71 -6.36 -23.74
C SER A 578 -3.12 -4.89 -23.73
N THR A 579 -4.09 -4.53 -24.57
CA THR A 579 -4.60 -3.16 -24.63
C THR A 579 -5.97 -3.07 -23.98
N TYR A 580 -6.21 -1.97 -23.29
CA TYR A 580 -7.47 -1.71 -22.60
C TYR A 580 -8.04 -0.35 -23.00
N SER A 581 -9.35 -0.22 -22.94
CA SER A 581 -10.07 1.03 -23.18
C SER A 581 -11.26 1.15 -22.24
N LEU A 582 -11.40 2.32 -21.61
CA LEU A 582 -12.52 2.67 -20.75
C LEU A 582 -13.49 3.58 -21.48
N TYR A 583 -14.77 3.25 -21.43
CA TYR A 583 -15.85 4.04 -22.03
C TYR A 583 -16.92 4.39 -20.99
N VAL A 584 -17.51 5.56 -21.14
CA VAL A 584 -18.80 5.92 -20.51
C VAL A 584 -19.81 6.07 -21.65
N ASP A 585 -20.82 5.22 -21.63
CA ASP A 585 -21.72 4.95 -22.74
C ASP A 585 -20.93 4.61 -24.02
N ASN A 586 -20.98 5.46 -25.05
CA ASN A 586 -20.22 5.30 -26.29
C ASN A 586 -19.02 6.27 -26.40
N THR A 587 -18.70 6.98 -25.32
CA THR A 587 -17.61 7.96 -25.29
C THR A 587 -16.37 7.32 -24.70
N LEU A 588 -15.26 7.35 -25.44
CA LEU A 588 -13.96 6.90 -24.94
C LEU A 588 -13.45 7.87 -23.86
N VAL A 589 -13.21 7.35 -22.67
CA VAL A 589 -12.55 8.08 -21.57
C VAL A 589 -11.04 8.03 -21.77
N GLY A 590 -10.51 6.87 -22.13
CA GLY A 590 -9.11 6.70 -22.51
C GLY A 590 -8.72 5.24 -22.70
N SER A 591 -7.48 5.03 -23.15
CA SER A 591 -6.90 3.71 -23.42
C SER A 591 -5.50 3.60 -22.85
N TRP A 592 -5.05 2.39 -22.57
CA TRP A 592 -3.69 2.10 -22.13
C TRP A 592 -3.25 0.72 -22.60
N THR A 593 -1.95 0.48 -22.57
CA THR A 593 -1.33 -0.82 -22.80
C THR A 593 -0.77 -1.31 -21.46
N ALA A 594 -0.93 -2.59 -21.18
CA ALA A 594 -0.17 -3.28 -20.15
C ALA A 594 1.19 -3.66 -20.75
N ASP A 595 2.17 -2.79 -20.62
CA ASP A 595 3.52 -2.98 -21.18
C ASP A 595 4.63 -2.81 -20.12
N GLN A 596 4.27 -2.88 -18.84
CA GLN A 596 5.21 -2.74 -17.74
C GLN A 596 5.82 -4.09 -17.39
N ASP A 597 7.15 -4.17 -17.29
CA ASP A 597 7.82 -5.36 -16.74
C ASP A 597 7.80 -5.31 -15.20
N LEU A 598 6.70 -5.78 -14.62
CA LEU A 598 6.51 -5.89 -13.16
C LEU A 598 7.05 -7.20 -12.57
N GLY A 599 7.67 -8.05 -13.40
CA GLY A 599 8.49 -9.18 -12.95
C GLY A 599 7.80 -10.55 -12.95
N SER A 600 6.56 -10.68 -13.44
CA SER A 600 5.88 -11.96 -13.60
C SER A 600 5.13 -12.07 -14.92
N ALA A 601 5.07 -13.30 -15.45
CA ALA A 601 4.28 -13.67 -16.62
C ALA A 601 2.91 -14.26 -16.23
N GLY A 602 2.65 -14.43 -14.93
CA GLY A 602 1.37 -14.90 -14.41
C GLY A 602 0.63 -13.78 -13.68
N PRO A 603 -0.69 -13.88 -13.52
CA PRO A 603 -1.51 -12.87 -12.86
C PRO A 603 -1.41 -12.96 -11.33
N ASP A 604 -0.20 -12.79 -10.80
CA ASP A 604 0.05 -12.75 -9.37
C ASP A 604 0.05 -11.31 -8.80
N LEU A 605 0.15 -11.17 -7.49
CA LEU A 605 0.09 -9.88 -6.80
C LEU A 605 1.22 -8.90 -7.19
N SER A 606 2.34 -9.40 -7.75
CA SER A 606 3.44 -8.53 -8.20
C SER A 606 3.08 -7.73 -9.46
N VAL A 607 2.19 -8.27 -10.30
CA VAL A 607 1.74 -7.64 -11.55
C VAL A 607 0.36 -7.01 -11.45
N LEU A 608 -0.33 -7.14 -10.31
CA LEU A 608 -1.57 -6.40 -10.03
C LEU A 608 -1.26 -4.90 -9.90
N THR A 609 -1.77 -4.12 -10.85
CA THR A 609 -1.58 -2.67 -10.93
C THR A 609 -2.90 -1.97 -11.22
N ALA A 610 -2.86 -0.67 -11.48
CA ALA A 610 -4.07 0.11 -11.74
C ALA A 610 -3.87 1.25 -12.74
N LYS A 611 -4.96 1.57 -13.46
CA LYS A 611 -5.07 2.76 -14.30
C LYS A 611 -6.10 3.72 -13.73
N MET A 612 -5.67 4.95 -13.46
CA MET A 612 -6.53 6.05 -13.00
C MET A 612 -7.02 6.91 -14.17
N PHE A 613 -8.30 7.30 -14.10
CA PHE A 613 -8.95 8.28 -14.95
C PHE A 613 -9.66 9.31 -14.07
N SER A 614 -9.14 10.52 -13.99
CA SER A 614 -9.71 11.57 -13.14
C SER A 614 -10.67 12.48 -13.89
N ASN A 615 -11.58 13.11 -13.14
CA ASN A 615 -12.52 14.13 -13.64
C ASN A 615 -13.49 13.64 -14.73
N VAL A 616 -13.96 12.40 -14.63
CA VAL A 616 -14.89 11.82 -15.62
C VAL A 616 -16.32 12.15 -15.25
N SER A 617 -17.04 12.83 -16.14
CA SER A 617 -18.47 13.13 -15.95
C SER A 617 -19.33 11.91 -16.29
N ILE A 618 -20.12 11.44 -15.33
CA ILE A 618 -20.97 10.25 -15.45
C ILE A 618 -22.40 10.59 -15.01
N SER A 619 -23.38 10.22 -15.84
CA SER A 619 -24.79 10.35 -15.49
C SER A 619 -25.31 9.08 -14.83
N GLN A 620 -26.24 9.22 -13.88
CA GLN A 620 -26.93 8.08 -13.29
C GLN A 620 -27.58 7.24 -14.40
N GLY A 621 -27.31 5.93 -14.41
CA GLY A 621 -27.78 5.00 -15.44
C GLY A 621 -26.89 4.89 -16.68
N SER A 622 -25.81 5.68 -16.81
CA SER A 622 -24.80 5.48 -17.85
C SER A 622 -24.12 4.11 -17.69
N VAL A 623 -23.65 3.55 -18.80
CA VAL A 623 -22.90 2.30 -18.80
C VAL A 623 -21.40 2.60 -18.79
N ILE A 624 -20.69 2.15 -17.76
CA ILE A 624 -19.23 2.13 -17.75
C ILE A 624 -18.79 0.80 -18.37
N LYS A 625 -18.06 0.86 -19.48
CA LYS A 625 -17.58 -0.32 -20.20
C LYS A 625 -16.06 -0.33 -20.20
N ILE A 626 -15.46 -1.41 -19.72
CA ILE A 626 -14.03 -1.71 -19.91
C ILE A 626 -13.93 -2.74 -21.01
N GLU A 627 -13.07 -2.46 -21.99
CA GLU A 627 -12.77 -3.31 -23.13
C GLU A 627 -11.29 -3.68 -23.07
N GLY A 628 -10.97 -4.97 -23.12
CA GLY A 628 -9.58 -5.45 -23.11
C GLY A 628 -9.33 -6.40 -24.28
N ALA A 629 -8.18 -6.27 -24.93
CA ALA A 629 -7.77 -7.09 -26.05
C ALA A 629 -6.59 -7.97 -25.65
N PHE A 630 -6.78 -9.28 -25.83
CA PHE A 630 -5.76 -10.30 -25.62
C PHE A 630 -4.57 -10.06 -26.54
N ASP A 631 -3.36 -10.19 -25.99
CA ASP A 631 -2.12 -10.17 -26.77
C ASP A 631 -1.16 -11.29 -26.32
N ASN A 632 -0.81 -12.18 -27.26
CA ASN A 632 0.10 -13.31 -27.06
C ASN A 632 -0.28 -14.29 -25.95
N PHE A 633 0.23 -14.11 -24.73
CA PHE A 633 -0.09 -14.93 -23.56
C PHE A 633 -0.78 -14.13 -22.45
N GLU A 634 -0.86 -12.81 -22.61
CA GLU A 634 -1.51 -11.93 -21.65
C GLU A 634 -3.01 -11.84 -21.96
N ALA A 635 -3.81 -12.20 -20.96
CA ALA A 635 -5.24 -12.41 -21.13
C ALA A 635 -6.11 -11.17 -20.85
N ALA A 636 -5.53 -9.97 -20.94
CA ALA A 636 -6.20 -8.70 -20.65
C ALA A 636 -7.04 -8.74 -19.34
N ARG A 637 -6.44 -9.22 -18.25
CA ARG A 637 -7.16 -9.54 -17.00
C ARG A 637 -7.56 -8.30 -16.22
N ILE A 638 -8.81 -8.25 -15.78
CA ILE A 638 -9.33 -7.15 -14.96
C ILE A 638 -9.76 -7.72 -13.62
N ASP A 639 -9.31 -7.09 -12.55
CA ASP A 639 -9.67 -7.43 -11.17
C ASP A 639 -10.97 -6.72 -10.78
N ARG A 640 -10.97 -5.39 -10.88
CA ARG A 640 -12.10 -4.56 -10.45
C ARG A 640 -12.11 -3.17 -11.05
N LEU A 641 -13.25 -2.52 -10.91
CA LEU A 641 -13.45 -1.09 -11.12
C LEU A 641 -13.75 -0.42 -9.77
N LYS A 642 -13.08 0.69 -9.48
CA LYS A 642 -13.45 1.57 -8.38
C LYS A 642 -13.83 2.95 -8.90
N ILE A 643 -14.85 3.52 -8.29
CA ILE A 643 -15.42 4.81 -8.65
C ILE A 643 -15.46 5.67 -7.39
N PHE A 644 -14.89 6.86 -7.47
CA PHE A 644 -14.70 7.76 -6.34
C PHE A 644 -15.33 9.11 -6.70
N SER A 645 -16.30 9.58 -5.92
CA SER A 645 -16.77 10.97 -6.06
C SER A 645 -15.62 11.94 -5.76
N GLN A 646 -15.59 13.12 -6.37
CA GLN A 646 -14.67 14.17 -5.95
C GLN A 646 -15.19 14.98 -4.77
#